data_AF-A0AAV1CHS5-F1
#
_entry.id   AF-A0AAV1CHS5-F1
#
_cell.length_a   1.000
_cell.length_b   1.000
_cell.length_c   1.000
_cell.angle_alpha   90.00
_cell.angle_beta   90.00
_cell.angle_gamma   90.00
#
_symmetry.space_group_name_H-M   'P 1'
#
loop_
_entity.id
_entity.type
_entity.pdbx_description
1 polymer ?
#
loop_
_entity_poly.entity_id
_entity_poly.type
_entity_poly.pdbx_seq_one_letter_code
_entity_poly.pdbx_strand_id
1 'polypeptide(L)'
;MAAGTEHEELKQVEYLDVLTKTGEKTGISKPRGDIHRDGDYHRAVHVWIYAERTQELLVQRRADCKDSWPGLWDISSAGHISAGDSSLISAMRELHEELGIALPMDAFELIFVFLQECVTNDGTFINNEYNDVYLVTTLDPIPLEAFTLQESEVSAVKYISFEEYRNLLANEDPEYVPYDVNGEYGQLFETIRKRYKENLESRCLSLEKQLSRYAQVSLSSELTVLTDGDKEALTLLIRAATILDDIFHLQVWFSNPSLRDWLKQHAEGSKLDKLKWKYYQVNKSPWSCLDENQAFLTTADSAIRLLPLAAKPIAGWKGLEYKTAFPVVKPQGASFYPPDMDKMEFELWEKSLSEDEKREAMGFFSVIRRHSATQFDASQSNNTTINRNYSHDLYTIPYSVEYNSLLGKAANLLHKAGDLATSPSLKRLLHGKADAFLSNDYYDSDIAWMELDSKLDLTIGPYETYEDALFGYKATFEVFIGVRDDKATEQVKLFGEQLQVLERNLPMDDVYKSEDVITAPIRVIQLLYNAGDVKGPQTVAFNLPNDERIVKDRGTSMVMLKNVSEAKFNLILQPIADVCISKEQKKFVDFDSFFTHTICHECCHGIGPHTIVLPDGRKSTVRLELQELHSSLEEAKADIVGLWSLKFLIDKGFLPSSLVKSMYVSFLAGCFRSVRFGLEEAHGKGQALQFNYLFEKGAIVLHPDETFSINFDKVESAVESLSREILTIQARGDKSAARTLLQTYCVMTGPLKDALRKLELVQVPVDITPDFPIANEILQRRLED
;
A
#
# COMPACT_ATOMS: atom_id res chain seq x y z
N MET A 1 24.95 7.22 71.17
CA MET A 1 23.78 6.76 70.41
C MET A 1 23.62 7.67 69.21
N ALA A 2 24.14 7.23 68.07
CA ALA A 2 23.92 7.88 66.78
C ALA A 2 22.91 7.02 66.03
N ALA A 3 21.74 7.59 65.74
CA ALA A 3 20.73 6.96 64.90
C ALA A 3 21.11 7.24 63.44
N GLY A 4 21.43 6.19 62.70
CA GLY A 4 21.58 6.24 61.25
C GLY A 4 20.22 6.34 60.59
N THR A 5 20.08 7.27 59.66
CA THR A 5 18.99 7.30 58.69
C THR A 5 19.53 6.69 57.40
N GLU A 6 19.16 5.44 57.13
CA GLU A 6 19.29 4.82 55.82
C GLU A 6 18.35 5.55 54.85
N HIS A 7 18.90 6.05 53.74
CA HIS A 7 18.11 6.45 52.59
C HIS A 7 17.77 5.16 51.82
N GLU A 8 16.56 4.64 52.02
CA GLU A 8 15.97 3.67 51.08
C GLU A 8 15.71 4.37 49.75
N GLU A 9 16.48 4.01 48.72
CA GLU A 9 16.09 4.27 47.33
C GLU A 9 14.80 3.51 47.05
N LEU A 10 13.72 4.26 46.77
CA LEU A 10 12.46 3.71 46.28
C LEU A 10 12.72 2.97 44.96
N LYS A 11 12.87 1.64 44.99
CA LYS A 11 12.88 0.80 43.78
C LYS A 11 11.56 1.00 43.04
N GLN A 12 11.63 1.61 41.87
CA GLN A 12 10.49 1.75 40.97
C GLN A 12 10.06 0.35 40.53
N VAL A 13 8.82 -0.03 40.82
CA VAL A 13 8.29 -1.35 40.46
C VAL A 13 7.98 -1.35 38.97
N GLU A 14 8.61 -2.24 38.22
CA GLU A 14 8.34 -2.46 36.79
C GLU A 14 6.98 -3.14 36.59
N TYR A 15 6.17 -2.62 35.67
CA TYR A 15 4.88 -3.18 35.28
C TYR A 15 4.96 -3.68 33.85
N LEU A 16 4.33 -4.82 33.55
CA LEU A 16 4.20 -5.34 32.19
C LEU A 16 2.71 -5.53 31.84
N ASP A 17 2.40 -5.50 30.55
CA ASP A 17 1.06 -5.78 30.05
C ASP A 17 0.77 -7.29 30.07
N VAL A 18 -0.42 -7.65 30.54
CA VAL A 18 -0.93 -9.01 30.51
C VAL A 18 -1.51 -9.30 29.13
N LEU A 19 -1.13 -10.46 28.60
CA LEU A 19 -1.58 -10.97 27.32
C LEU A 19 -2.53 -12.15 27.50
N THR A 20 -3.33 -12.40 26.47
CA THR A 20 -4.02 -13.66 26.31
C THR A 20 -3.02 -14.77 25.99
N LYS A 21 -3.46 -16.02 26.08
CA LYS A 21 -2.68 -17.19 25.63
C LYS A 21 -2.38 -17.18 24.12
N THR A 22 -3.03 -16.31 23.33
CA THR A 22 -2.73 -16.10 21.91
C THR A 22 -1.81 -14.91 21.66
N GLY A 23 -1.35 -14.23 22.72
CA GLY A 23 -0.40 -13.12 22.64
C GLY A 23 -1.03 -11.75 22.42
N GLU A 24 -2.35 -11.63 22.55
CA GLU A 24 -3.11 -10.38 22.38
C GLU A 24 -3.17 -9.59 23.70
N LYS A 25 -3.09 -8.26 23.66
CA LYS A 25 -3.18 -7.41 24.85
C LYS A 25 -4.56 -7.52 25.51
N THR A 26 -4.62 -7.66 26.84
CA THR A 26 -5.90 -7.69 27.58
C THR A 26 -6.34 -6.32 28.09
N GLY A 27 -5.47 -5.30 28.00
CA GLY A 27 -5.68 -3.98 28.61
C GLY A 27 -5.46 -3.95 30.13
N ILE A 28 -4.85 -5.00 30.70
CA ILE A 28 -4.50 -5.09 32.13
C ILE A 28 -2.98 -5.11 32.24
N SER A 29 -2.41 -4.40 33.21
CA SER A 29 -0.98 -4.43 33.51
C SER A 29 -0.76 -4.83 34.97
N LYS A 30 0.34 -5.56 35.25
CA LYS A 30 0.69 -6.05 36.60
C LYS A 30 2.18 -5.83 36.88
N PRO A 31 2.59 -5.73 38.16
CA PRO A 31 4.00 -5.76 38.53
C PRO A 31 4.70 -7.01 37.97
N ARG A 32 5.95 -6.87 37.49
CA ARG A 32 6.74 -7.99 36.95
C ARG A 32 6.75 -9.21 37.88
N GLY A 33 6.91 -9.00 39.18
CA GLY A 33 6.92 -10.09 40.15
C GLY A 33 5.58 -10.85 40.26
N ASP A 34 4.45 -10.16 40.08
CA ASP A 34 3.12 -10.78 40.11
C ASP A 34 2.87 -11.61 38.86
N ILE A 35 3.31 -11.11 37.69
CA ILE A 35 3.19 -11.81 36.41
C ILE A 35 3.88 -13.16 36.46
N HIS A 36 5.13 -13.21 36.93
CA HIS A 36 5.90 -14.44 37.02
C HIS A 36 5.41 -15.39 38.11
N ARG A 37 4.80 -14.86 39.18
CA ARG A 37 4.16 -15.69 40.22
C ARG A 37 2.88 -16.33 39.70
N ASP A 38 2.05 -15.56 39.00
CA ASP A 38 0.73 -15.99 38.53
C ASP A 38 0.82 -16.78 37.20
N GLY A 39 1.94 -16.68 36.49
CA GLY A 39 2.14 -17.28 35.17
C GLY A 39 1.37 -16.55 34.06
N ASP A 40 1.18 -15.24 34.20
CA ASP A 40 0.50 -14.45 33.18
C ASP A 40 1.36 -14.36 31.91
N TYR A 41 0.72 -14.46 30.75
CA TYR A 41 1.40 -14.25 29.48
C TYR A 41 1.83 -12.78 29.35
N HIS A 42 3.07 -12.55 28.95
CA HIS A 42 3.64 -11.21 28.78
C HIS A 42 4.65 -11.22 27.62
N ARG A 43 5.33 -10.09 27.37
CA ARG A 43 6.19 -9.92 26.19
C ARG A 43 7.56 -9.35 26.53
N ALA A 44 8.56 -9.78 25.78
CA ALA A 44 9.93 -9.29 25.80
C ALA A 44 10.47 -9.13 24.38
N VAL A 45 11.61 -8.46 24.28
CA VAL A 45 12.34 -8.22 23.03
C VAL A 45 13.70 -8.85 23.09
N HIS A 46 14.13 -9.42 21.97
CA HIS A 46 15.48 -9.95 21.78
C HIS A 46 16.12 -9.28 20.58
N VAL A 47 17.24 -8.58 20.78
CA VAL A 47 17.96 -7.88 19.71
C VAL A 47 19.27 -8.60 19.42
N TRP A 48 19.44 -9.01 18.18
CA TRP A 48 20.69 -9.57 17.66
C TRP A 48 21.42 -8.55 16.79
N ILE A 49 22.71 -8.32 17.04
CA ILE A 49 23.60 -7.60 16.12
C ILE A 49 24.39 -8.62 15.30
N TYR A 50 24.27 -8.52 13.98
CA TYR A 50 24.99 -9.35 13.01
C TYR A 50 25.90 -8.48 12.13
N ALA A 51 27.20 -8.78 12.14
CA ALA A 51 28.19 -8.14 11.29
C ALA A 51 28.32 -8.91 9.97
N GLU A 52 27.79 -8.32 8.89
CA GLU A 52 27.59 -8.97 7.60
C GLU A 52 28.90 -9.46 6.95
N ARG A 53 29.96 -8.63 6.96
CA ARG A 53 31.22 -8.98 6.28
C ARG A 53 32.01 -10.07 7.00
N THR A 54 31.96 -10.13 8.32
CA THR A 54 32.66 -11.17 9.10
C THR A 54 31.78 -12.38 9.39
N GLN A 55 30.48 -12.28 9.17
CA GLN A 55 29.47 -13.30 9.51
C GLN A 55 29.47 -13.65 11.00
N GLU A 56 29.60 -12.63 11.85
CA GLU A 56 29.66 -12.78 13.29
C GLU A 56 28.42 -12.19 13.96
N LEU A 57 27.99 -12.81 15.06
CA LEU A 57 27.01 -12.27 15.99
C LEU A 57 27.74 -11.61 17.15
N LEU A 58 27.22 -10.49 17.61
CA LEU A 58 27.59 -9.93 18.92
C LEU A 58 26.86 -10.73 20.00
N VAL A 59 27.59 -11.25 20.98
CA VAL A 59 27.02 -11.87 22.18
C VAL A 59 27.48 -11.10 23.41
N GLN A 60 26.60 -11.00 24.41
CA GLN A 60 26.90 -10.34 25.67
C GLN A 60 27.10 -11.36 26.78
N ARG A 61 27.97 -11.07 27.74
CA ARG A 61 28.10 -11.86 28.97
C ARG A 61 27.24 -11.21 30.05
N ARG A 62 26.24 -11.93 30.53
CA ARG A 62 25.33 -11.48 31.58
C ARG A 62 26.09 -11.15 32.86
N ALA A 63 25.70 -10.09 33.55
CA ALA A 63 26.28 -9.73 34.84
C ALA A 63 26.09 -10.84 35.88
N ASP A 64 27.06 -10.99 36.77
CA ASP A 64 27.05 -12.03 37.81
C ASP A 64 25.90 -11.85 38.83
N CYS A 65 25.28 -10.66 38.86
CA CYS A 65 24.16 -10.32 39.74
C CYS A 65 22.77 -10.60 39.15
N LYS A 66 22.66 -11.12 37.92
CA LYS A 66 21.37 -11.44 37.28
C LYS A 66 20.68 -12.62 37.96
N ASP A 67 19.36 -12.53 38.10
CA ASP A 67 18.51 -13.59 38.68
C ASP A 67 18.48 -14.87 37.84
N SER A 68 18.74 -14.76 36.53
CA SER A 68 18.76 -15.88 35.57
C SER A 68 20.07 -15.90 34.78
N TRP A 69 20.67 -17.10 34.71
CA TRP A 69 21.88 -17.41 33.94
C TRP A 69 23.08 -16.44 34.17
N PRO A 70 23.44 -16.12 35.43
CA PRO A 70 24.52 -15.17 35.71
C PRO A 70 25.87 -15.65 35.13
N GLY A 71 26.61 -14.73 34.51
CA GLY A 71 27.95 -15.00 33.97
C GLY A 71 27.99 -15.75 32.63
N LEU A 72 26.84 -16.19 32.08
CA LEU A 72 26.78 -16.88 30.78
C LEU A 72 26.73 -15.90 29.60
N TRP A 73 27.18 -16.36 28.44
CA TRP A 73 27.07 -15.66 27.16
C TRP A 73 25.66 -15.81 26.57
N ASP A 74 25.11 -14.70 26.11
CA ASP A 74 23.71 -14.52 25.76
C ASP A 74 23.53 -13.62 24.51
N ILE A 75 22.27 -13.41 24.12
CA ILE A 75 21.79 -12.50 23.06
C ILE A 75 22.44 -11.12 23.17
N SER A 76 22.59 -10.38 22.06
CA SER A 76 23.24 -9.07 22.08
C SER A 76 22.58 -8.10 23.07
N SER A 77 21.25 -8.04 23.10
CA SER A 77 20.48 -7.31 24.12
C SER A 77 19.08 -7.90 24.28
N ALA A 78 18.53 -7.89 25.49
CA ALA A 78 17.22 -8.47 25.79
C ALA A 78 16.53 -7.84 27.01
N GLY A 79 15.21 -7.63 26.95
CA GLY A 79 14.46 -7.12 28.09
C GLY A 79 12.96 -7.20 27.93
N HIS A 80 12.23 -7.01 29.03
CA HIS A 80 10.76 -7.04 29.00
C HIS A 80 10.20 -5.78 28.36
N ILE A 81 9.02 -5.90 27.75
CA ILE A 81 8.27 -4.74 27.30
C ILE A 81 7.50 -4.17 28.49
N SER A 82 7.88 -2.97 28.92
CA SER A 82 7.17 -2.23 29.97
C SER A 82 5.71 -1.98 29.57
N ALA A 83 4.82 -1.93 30.56
CA ALA A 83 3.40 -1.69 30.34
C ALA A 83 3.16 -0.40 29.55
N GLY A 84 2.43 -0.51 28.43
CA GLY A 84 2.17 0.61 27.52
C GLY A 84 3.29 0.90 26.50
N ASP A 85 4.49 0.33 26.65
CA ASP A 85 5.55 0.45 25.64
C ASP A 85 5.24 -0.46 24.44
N SER A 86 5.86 -0.12 23.31
CA SER A 86 5.80 -0.92 22.11
C SER A 86 7.05 -1.81 21.98
N SER A 87 6.95 -2.84 21.13
CA SER A 87 8.04 -3.79 20.91
C SER A 87 9.28 -3.13 20.33
N LEU A 88 9.11 -2.31 19.28
CA LEU A 88 10.25 -1.66 18.64
C LEU A 88 10.91 -0.62 19.55
N ILE A 89 10.12 0.16 20.29
CA ILE A 89 10.65 1.14 21.25
C ILE A 89 11.41 0.44 22.37
N SER A 90 10.90 -0.69 22.87
CA SER A 90 11.60 -1.50 23.87
C SER A 90 12.92 -2.05 23.31
N ALA A 91 12.94 -2.59 22.09
CA ALA A 91 14.16 -3.08 21.45
C ALA A 91 15.23 -1.97 21.30
N MET A 92 14.82 -0.76 20.93
CA MET A 92 15.71 0.40 20.83
C MET A 92 16.22 0.84 22.21
N ARG A 93 15.36 0.82 23.23
CA ARG A 93 15.72 1.18 24.60
C ARG A 93 16.69 0.19 25.22
N GLU A 94 16.38 -1.11 25.20
CA GLU A 94 17.24 -2.16 25.76
C GLU A 94 18.63 -2.14 25.12
N LEU A 95 18.70 -2.00 23.79
CA LEU A 95 19.98 -1.92 23.09
C LEU A 95 20.82 -0.69 23.51
N HIS A 96 20.15 0.43 23.77
CA HIS A 96 20.81 1.64 24.25
C HIS A 96 21.23 1.53 25.72
N GLU A 97 20.38 1.00 26.60
CA GLU A 97 20.64 0.85 28.03
C GLU A 97 21.76 -0.16 28.28
N GLU A 98 21.69 -1.35 27.68
CA GLU A 98 22.64 -2.43 27.95
C GLU A 98 24.00 -2.20 27.27
N LEU A 99 24.00 -1.71 26.02
CA LEU A 99 25.20 -1.64 25.18
C LEU A 99 25.66 -0.20 24.84
N GLY A 100 24.84 0.81 25.10
CA GLY A 100 25.13 2.19 24.71
C GLY A 100 25.02 2.44 23.21
N ILE A 101 24.25 1.64 22.48
CA ILE A 101 24.06 1.75 21.02
C ILE A 101 22.70 2.37 20.70
N ALA A 102 22.72 3.57 20.11
CA ALA A 102 21.54 4.28 19.66
C ALA A 102 21.39 4.14 18.13
N LEU A 103 20.33 3.43 17.70
CA LEU A 103 20.02 3.19 16.31
C LEU A 103 18.60 3.65 15.98
N PRO A 104 18.35 4.17 14.76
CA PRO A 104 17.00 4.52 14.32
C PRO A 104 16.15 3.26 14.10
N MET A 105 14.83 3.46 14.08
CA MET A 105 13.84 2.39 13.93
C MET A 105 14.06 1.51 12.68
N ASP A 106 14.59 2.08 11.59
CA ASP A 106 14.86 1.36 10.35
C ASP A 106 16.12 0.51 10.39
N ALA A 107 16.84 0.45 11.52
CA ALA A 107 17.93 -0.51 11.74
C ALA A 107 17.44 -1.88 12.24
N PHE A 108 16.20 -1.95 12.75
CA PHE A 108 15.67 -3.12 13.45
C PHE A 108 14.71 -3.90 12.54
N GLU A 109 15.08 -5.13 12.19
CA GLU A 109 14.23 -6.05 11.44
C GLU A 109 13.55 -7.02 12.39
N LEU A 110 12.22 -6.97 12.52
CA LEU A 110 11.49 -8.03 13.21
C LEU A 110 11.52 -9.30 12.36
N ILE A 111 12.20 -10.34 12.82
CA ILE A 111 12.40 -11.58 12.04
C ILE A 111 11.37 -12.66 12.39
N PHE A 112 11.01 -12.82 13.67
CA PHE A 112 9.95 -13.72 14.13
C PHE A 112 9.54 -13.41 15.58
N VAL A 113 8.39 -13.95 15.99
CA VAL A 113 7.87 -13.90 17.36
C VAL A 113 7.62 -15.34 17.81
N PHE A 114 8.01 -15.69 19.04
CA PHE A 114 7.74 -17.02 19.59
C PHE A 114 7.38 -17.00 21.07
N LEU A 115 6.63 -18.01 21.51
CA LEU A 115 6.27 -18.19 22.92
C LEU A 115 7.29 -19.10 23.59
N GLN A 116 7.88 -18.63 24.70
CA GLN A 116 8.68 -19.43 25.60
C GLN A 116 7.93 -19.66 26.91
N GLU A 117 7.62 -20.92 27.20
CA GLU A 117 7.05 -21.33 28.49
C GLU A 117 8.13 -22.07 29.28
N CYS A 118 8.58 -21.48 30.39
CA CYS A 118 9.55 -22.11 31.29
C CYS A 118 9.21 -21.90 32.76
N VAL A 119 9.61 -22.85 33.60
CA VAL A 119 9.42 -22.77 35.04
C VAL A 119 10.78 -22.94 35.70
N THR A 120 11.21 -21.93 36.44
CA THR A 120 12.50 -21.89 37.14
C THR A 120 12.30 -21.70 38.65
N ASN A 121 13.40 -21.66 39.40
CA ASN A 121 13.39 -21.45 40.86
C ASN A 121 12.43 -22.39 41.61
N ASP A 122 12.56 -23.71 41.36
CA ASP A 122 11.76 -24.76 42.00
C ASP A 122 10.23 -24.57 41.91
N GLY A 123 9.74 -23.97 40.82
CA GLY A 123 8.31 -23.79 40.58
C GLY A 123 7.75 -22.43 41.01
N THR A 124 8.60 -21.52 41.49
CA THR A 124 8.17 -20.19 41.99
C THR A 124 8.25 -19.09 40.93
N PHE A 125 8.88 -19.36 39.79
CA PHE A 125 9.00 -18.42 38.68
C PHE A 125 8.48 -19.07 37.41
N ILE A 126 7.29 -18.66 36.96
CA ILE A 126 6.61 -19.15 35.76
C ILE A 126 6.76 -18.08 34.67
N ASN A 127 7.60 -18.35 33.67
CA ASN A 127 7.81 -17.47 32.54
C ASN A 127 6.98 -17.92 31.34
N ASN A 128 5.93 -17.18 31.01
CA ASN A 128 5.11 -17.40 29.82
C ASN A 128 5.27 -16.20 28.88
N GLU A 129 6.39 -16.17 28.17
CA GLU A 129 6.91 -14.96 27.54
C GLU A 129 6.88 -15.06 26.01
N TYR A 130 6.21 -14.12 25.37
CA TYR A 130 6.33 -13.89 23.94
C TYR A 130 7.58 -13.06 23.65
N ASN A 131 8.46 -13.60 22.83
CA ASN A 131 9.74 -12.99 22.50
C ASN A 131 9.71 -12.46 21.07
N ASP A 132 9.78 -11.13 20.94
CA ASP A 132 9.87 -10.44 19.66
C ASP A 132 11.35 -10.32 19.27
N VAL A 133 11.74 -11.07 18.24
CA VAL A 133 13.15 -11.19 17.86
C VAL A 133 13.47 -10.22 16.73
N TYR A 134 14.36 -9.27 17.03
CA TYR A 134 14.88 -8.28 16.11
C TYR A 134 16.32 -8.60 15.68
N LEU A 135 16.63 -8.28 14.43
CA LEU A 135 17.96 -8.36 13.85
C LEU A 135 18.41 -6.97 13.39
N VAL A 136 19.56 -6.53 13.89
CA VAL A 136 20.31 -5.36 13.44
C VAL A 136 21.48 -5.86 12.60
N THR A 137 21.53 -5.48 11.33
CA THR A 137 22.61 -5.87 10.43
C THR A 137 23.59 -4.72 10.22
N THR A 138 24.82 -4.87 10.72
CA THR A 138 25.93 -3.95 10.51
C THR A 138 26.84 -4.46 9.39
N LEU A 139 27.57 -3.57 8.71
CA LEU A 139 28.52 -4.04 7.70
C LEU A 139 29.76 -4.68 8.31
N ASP A 140 30.33 -4.02 9.30
CA ASP A 140 31.51 -4.45 10.05
C ASP A 140 31.17 -4.59 11.54
N PRO A 141 31.98 -5.35 12.31
CA PRO A 141 31.91 -5.34 13.76
C PRO A 141 32.06 -3.92 14.34
N ILE A 142 31.17 -3.56 15.26
CA ILE A 142 31.34 -2.37 16.11
C ILE A 142 32.60 -2.56 16.96
N PRO A 143 33.55 -1.60 16.98
CA PRO A 143 34.74 -1.74 17.81
C PRO A 143 34.38 -1.84 19.29
N LEU A 144 35.07 -2.72 20.03
CA LEU A 144 34.70 -3.04 21.41
C LEU A 144 34.76 -1.82 22.35
N GLU A 145 35.59 -0.83 22.04
CA GLU A 145 35.73 0.40 22.83
C GLU A 145 34.56 1.40 22.63
N ALA A 146 33.66 1.12 21.67
CA ALA A 146 32.54 1.99 21.32
C ALA A 146 31.32 1.73 22.22
N PHE A 147 31.26 0.55 22.83
CA PHE A 147 30.19 0.15 23.73
C PHE A 147 30.28 0.89 25.07
N THR A 148 29.12 1.19 25.64
CA THR A 148 28.98 1.67 27.02
C THR A 148 28.10 0.67 27.74
N LEU A 149 28.73 -0.26 28.45
CA LEU A 149 28.03 -1.39 29.08
C LEU A 149 27.37 -0.96 30.39
N GLN A 150 26.11 -1.33 30.59
CA GLN A 150 25.46 -1.20 31.88
C GLN A 150 25.93 -2.30 32.83
N GLU A 151 26.73 -1.94 33.83
CA GLU A 151 27.40 -2.91 34.73
C GLU A 151 26.45 -3.85 35.48
N SER A 152 25.20 -3.44 35.74
CA SER A 152 24.18 -4.27 36.38
C SER A 152 23.60 -5.35 35.46
N GLU A 153 23.81 -5.23 34.16
CA GLU A 153 23.21 -6.07 33.12
C GLU A 153 24.29 -6.87 32.37
N VAL A 154 25.39 -6.20 31.99
CA VAL A 154 26.38 -6.70 31.04
C VAL A 154 27.81 -6.59 31.60
N SER A 155 28.54 -7.69 31.61
CA SER A 155 29.94 -7.75 32.05
C SER A 155 30.95 -7.67 30.90
N ALA A 156 30.59 -8.14 29.71
CA ALA A 156 31.47 -8.14 28.55
C ALA A 156 30.67 -8.34 27.25
N VAL A 157 31.27 -8.01 26.11
CA VAL A 157 30.75 -8.34 24.78
C VAL A 157 31.85 -8.95 23.92
N LYS A 158 31.48 -9.85 22.99
CA LYS A 158 32.40 -10.39 21.98
C LYS A 158 31.65 -10.70 20.68
N TYR A 159 32.40 -10.73 19.58
CA TYR A 159 31.91 -11.29 18.32
C TYR A 159 32.27 -12.78 18.24
N ILE A 160 31.35 -13.56 17.70
CA ILE A 160 31.52 -14.99 17.44
C ILE A 160 30.87 -15.34 16.10
N SER A 161 31.49 -16.23 15.33
CA SER A 161 30.88 -16.70 14.08
C SER A 161 29.48 -17.28 14.36
N PHE A 162 28.48 -16.91 13.56
CA PHE A 162 27.11 -17.38 13.79
C PHE A 162 26.98 -18.91 13.70
N GLU A 163 27.81 -19.57 12.86
CA GLU A 163 27.86 -21.03 12.76
C GLU A 163 28.58 -21.67 13.96
N GLU A 164 29.63 -21.03 14.48
CA GLU A 164 30.32 -21.47 15.70
C GLU A 164 29.39 -21.39 16.91
N TYR A 165 28.71 -20.24 17.08
CA TYR A 165 27.73 -20.05 18.14
C TYR A 165 26.61 -21.10 18.08
N ARG A 166 26.05 -21.37 16.89
CA ARG A 166 25.07 -22.44 16.70
C ARG A 166 25.62 -23.80 17.15
N ASN A 167 26.87 -24.11 16.82
CA ASN A 167 27.48 -25.39 17.18
C ASN A 167 27.73 -25.50 18.69
N LEU A 168 28.09 -24.41 19.37
CA LEU A 168 28.24 -24.40 20.83
C LEU A 168 26.91 -24.64 21.54
N LEU A 169 25.84 -23.97 21.09
CA LEU A 169 24.49 -24.21 21.59
C LEU A 169 24.01 -25.66 21.33
N ALA A 170 24.27 -26.19 20.11
CA ALA A 170 23.92 -27.56 19.75
C ALA A 170 24.62 -28.62 20.62
N ASN A 171 25.79 -28.29 21.18
CA ASN A 171 26.56 -29.14 22.08
C ASN A 171 26.30 -28.83 23.56
N GLU A 172 25.34 -27.97 23.88
CA GLU A 172 24.99 -27.57 25.25
C GLU A 172 26.19 -27.04 26.03
N ASP A 173 27.03 -26.20 25.39
CA ASP A 173 28.19 -25.62 26.05
C ASP A 173 27.78 -24.82 27.31
N PRO A 174 28.32 -25.13 28.49
CA PRO A 174 27.87 -24.55 29.75
C PRO A 174 28.22 -23.07 29.93
N GLU A 175 29.07 -22.48 29.07
CA GLU A 175 29.35 -21.04 29.10
C GLU A 175 28.24 -20.19 28.45
N TYR A 176 27.23 -20.81 27.84
CA TYR A 176 26.19 -20.14 27.05
C TYR A 176 24.78 -20.41 27.58
N VAL A 177 23.88 -19.44 27.43
CA VAL A 177 22.45 -19.64 27.73
C VAL A 177 21.89 -20.72 26.78
N PRO A 178 21.19 -21.75 27.30
CA PRO A 178 20.84 -22.95 26.54
C PRO A 178 19.64 -22.74 25.61
N TYR A 179 19.87 -22.09 24.47
CA TYR A 179 18.86 -21.95 23.42
C TYR A 179 18.79 -23.18 22.50
N ASP A 180 17.58 -23.65 22.22
CA ASP A 180 17.36 -24.78 21.32
C ASP A 180 17.53 -24.38 19.85
N VAL A 181 18.62 -24.83 19.24
CA VAL A 181 18.96 -24.59 17.82
C VAL A 181 18.07 -25.35 16.84
N ASN A 182 17.33 -26.37 17.30
CA ASN A 182 16.35 -27.10 16.51
C ASN A 182 14.91 -26.61 16.77
N GLY A 183 14.73 -25.79 17.79
CA GLY A 183 13.47 -25.13 18.14
C GLY A 183 13.33 -23.74 17.50
N GLU A 184 12.63 -22.85 18.18
CA GLU A 184 12.29 -21.51 17.70
C GLU A 184 13.53 -20.68 17.32
N TYR A 185 14.63 -20.76 18.10
CA TYR A 185 15.88 -20.05 17.81
C TYR A 185 16.65 -20.56 16.59
N GLY A 186 16.37 -21.78 16.13
CA GLY A 186 16.87 -22.28 14.84
C GLY A 186 16.50 -21.36 13.67
N GLN A 187 15.38 -20.62 13.79
CA GLN A 187 14.90 -19.69 12.78
C GLN A 187 15.85 -18.51 12.53
N LEU A 188 16.57 -18.01 13.55
CA LEU A 188 17.57 -16.95 13.38
C LEU A 188 18.69 -17.40 12.42
N PHE A 189 19.28 -18.56 12.72
CA PHE A 189 20.38 -19.11 11.92
C PHE A 189 19.96 -19.43 10.49
N GLU A 190 18.74 -19.96 10.31
CA GLU A 190 18.21 -20.23 8.97
C GLU A 190 17.87 -18.93 8.22
N THR A 191 17.38 -17.90 8.90
CA THR A 191 17.12 -16.58 8.31
C THR A 191 18.41 -15.96 7.78
N ILE A 192 19.47 -15.91 8.59
CA ILE A 192 20.80 -15.41 8.18
C ILE A 192 21.33 -16.26 7.01
N ARG A 193 21.29 -17.60 7.12
CA ARG A 193 21.79 -18.49 6.07
C ARG A 193 21.06 -18.30 4.75
N LYS A 194 19.72 -18.28 4.74
CA LYS A 194 18.92 -18.10 3.52
C LYS A 194 19.17 -16.75 2.87
N ARG A 195 19.28 -15.69 3.68
CA ARG A 195 19.48 -14.31 3.21
C ARG A 195 20.74 -14.15 2.35
N TYR A 196 21.82 -14.84 2.73
CA TYR A 196 23.12 -14.76 2.06
C TYR A 196 23.43 -15.95 1.13
N LYS A 197 22.53 -16.93 1.04
CA LYS A 197 22.63 -18.04 0.10
C LYS A 197 22.08 -17.63 -1.26
N GLU A 198 22.88 -16.88 -2.03
CA GLU A 198 22.43 -16.33 -3.31
C GLU A 198 22.49 -17.37 -4.46
N ASN A 199 21.34 -17.58 -5.12
CA ASN A 199 21.29 -18.08 -6.49
C ASN A 199 20.97 -16.90 -7.42
N LEU A 200 22.01 -16.20 -7.87
CA LEU A 200 21.89 -15.00 -8.71
C LEU A 200 21.09 -15.25 -9.98
N GLU A 201 21.26 -16.41 -10.61
CA GLU A 201 20.54 -16.80 -11.83
C GLU A 201 19.04 -16.91 -11.56
N SER A 202 18.64 -17.68 -10.54
CA SER A 202 17.24 -17.82 -10.14
C SER A 202 16.58 -16.48 -9.81
N ARG A 203 17.29 -15.58 -9.10
CA ARG A 203 16.79 -14.23 -8.79
C ARG A 203 16.59 -13.39 -10.04
N CYS A 204 17.54 -13.44 -10.99
CA CYS A 204 17.41 -12.75 -12.27
C CYS A 204 16.22 -13.25 -13.08
N LEU A 205 16.07 -14.58 -13.25
CA LEU A 205 14.95 -15.16 -14.00
C LEU A 205 13.60 -14.79 -13.38
N SER A 206 13.50 -14.78 -12.04
CA SER A 206 12.29 -14.37 -11.34
C SER A 206 11.91 -12.92 -11.68
N LEU A 207 12.85 -11.99 -11.53
CA LEU A 207 12.60 -10.57 -11.84
C LEU A 207 12.32 -10.33 -13.33
N GLU A 208 12.97 -11.06 -14.23
CA GLU A 208 12.69 -11.01 -15.67
C GLU A 208 11.26 -11.47 -15.98
N LYS A 209 10.80 -12.58 -15.38
CA LYS A 209 9.41 -13.05 -15.51
C LYS A 209 8.42 -12.04 -14.93
N GLN A 210 8.75 -11.41 -13.80
CA GLN A 210 7.88 -10.41 -13.18
C GLN A 210 7.79 -9.14 -14.04
N LEU A 211 8.92 -8.65 -14.56
CA LEU A 211 8.98 -7.48 -15.45
C LEU A 211 8.33 -7.73 -16.81
N SER A 212 8.40 -8.95 -17.37
CA SER A 212 7.77 -9.25 -18.66
C SER A 212 6.24 -9.16 -18.63
N ARG A 213 5.64 -9.09 -17.44
CA ARG A 213 4.20 -8.79 -17.27
C ARG A 213 3.87 -7.32 -17.55
N TYR A 214 4.86 -6.45 -17.72
CA TYR A 214 4.65 -5.04 -18.02
C TYR A 214 5.22 -4.67 -19.40
N ALA A 215 4.36 -4.23 -20.31
CA ALA A 215 4.77 -3.73 -21.61
C ALA A 215 5.27 -2.29 -21.50
N GLN A 216 6.51 -2.03 -21.89
CA GLN A 216 7.00 -0.65 -21.96
C GLN A 216 6.27 0.11 -23.08
N VAL A 217 5.80 1.33 -22.78
CA VAL A 217 5.12 2.19 -23.75
C VAL A 217 5.56 3.64 -23.58
N SER A 218 5.73 4.36 -24.68
CA SER A 218 5.97 5.80 -24.63
C SER A 218 4.62 6.54 -24.69
N LEU A 219 4.30 7.32 -23.66
CA LEU A 219 3.09 8.12 -23.60
C LEU A 219 3.42 9.59 -23.85
N SER A 220 2.80 10.16 -24.89
CA SER A 220 2.99 11.55 -25.28
C SER A 220 1.69 12.11 -25.86
N SER A 221 1.61 13.43 -25.95
CA SER A 221 0.51 14.16 -26.60
C SER A 221 1.05 15.40 -27.28
N GLU A 222 0.38 15.86 -28.32
CA GLU A 222 0.70 17.14 -28.96
C GLU A 222 0.45 18.30 -27.98
N LEU A 223 1.45 19.18 -27.84
CA LEU A 223 1.37 20.39 -27.00
C LEU A 223 0.97 21.64 -27.81
N THR A 224 0.65 21.49 -29.09
CA THR A 224 0.28 22.59 -30.00
C THR A 224 -1.00 23.31 -29.56
N VAL A 225 -1.86 22.62 -28.83
CA VAL A 225 -3.10 23.16 -28.25
C VAL A 225 -2.88 23.95 -26.97
N LEU A 226 -1.69 23.89 -26.37
CA LEU A 226 -1.33 24.65 -25.18
C LEU A 226 -0.76 26.02 -25.57
N THR A 227 -1.13 27.05 -24.79
CA THR A 227 -0.51 28.37 -24.90
C THR A 227 0.94 28.32 -24.40
N ASP A 228 1.75 29.34 -24.70
CA ASP A 228 3.13 29.37 -24.20
C ASP A 228 3.18 29.50 -22.67
N GLY A 229 2.27 30.27 -22.07
CA GLY A 229 2.10 30.34 -20.61
C GLY A 229 1.75 28.98 -19.99
N ASP A 230 0.87 28.19 -20.61
CA ASP A 230 0.54 26.86 -20.10
C ASP A 230 1.68 25.84 -20.29
N LYS A 231 2.53 25.99 -21.32
CA LYS A 231 3.75 25.16 -21.49
C LYS A 231 4.79 25.47 -20.42
N GLU A 232 4.95 26.74 -20.05
CA GLU A 232 5.81 27.14 -18.94
C GLU A 232 5.23 26.64 -17.60
N ALA A 233 3.91 26.76 -17.41
CA ALA A 233 3.23 26.18 -16.24
C ALA A 233 3.45 24.66 -16.17
N LEU A 234 3.28 23.92 -17.26
CA LEU A 234 3.53 22.47 -17.35
C LEU A 234 4.93 22.07 -16.84
N THR A 235 5.96 22.87 -17.16
CA THR A 235 7.33 22.66 -16.68
C THR A 235 7.40 22.69 -15.14
N LEU A 236 6.71 23.65 -14.52
CA LEU A 236 6.65 23.78 -13.06
C LEU A 236 5.79 22.67 -12.43
N LEU A 237 4.70 22.26 -13.09
CA LEU A 237 3.84 21.18 -12.62
C LEU A 237 4.56 19.83 -12.57
N ILE A 238 5.34 19.50 -13.61
CA ILE A 238 6.13 18.26 -13.63
C ILE A 238 7.16 18.25 -12.48
N ARG A 239 7.77 19.40 -12.17
CA ARG A 239 8.68 19.52 -11.03
C ARG A 239 7.96 19.38 -9.69
N ALA A 240 6.79 20.00 -9.54
CA ALA A 240 5.96 19.82 -8.35
C ALA A 240 5.57 18.34 -8.18
N ALA A 241 5.24 17.66 -9.27
CA ALA A 241 4.92 16.24 -9.27
C ALA A 241 6.07 15.36 -8.75
N THR A 242 7.32 15.64 -9.13
CA THR A 242 8.48 14.90 -8.60
C THR A 242 8.65 15.05 -7.08
N ILE A 243 8.26 16.21 -6.51
CA ILE A 243 8.31 16.44 -5.06
C ILE A 243 7.21 15.64 -4.35
N LEU A 244 6.02 15.55 -4.95
CA LEU A 244 4.94 14.73 -4.39
C LEU A 244 5.22 13.23 -4.52
N ASP A 245 6.02 12.82 -5.51
CA ASP A 245 6.54 11.45 -5.61
C ASP A 245 7.41 11.09 -4.40
N ASP A 246 8.24 12.02 -3.92
CA ASP A 246 9.02 11.83 -2.68
C ASP A 246 8.12 11.66 -1.45
N ILE A 247 7.01 12.43 -1.36
CA ILE A 247 6.02 12.27 -0.27
C ILE A 247 5.38 10.89 -0.34
N PHE A 248 4.96 10.45 -1.52
CA PHE A 248 4.37 9.12 -1.68
C PHE A 248 5.33 7.99 -1.27
N HIS A 249 6.62 8.09 -1.62
CA HIS A 249 7.61 7.12 -1.14
C HIS A 249 7.66 7.07 0.40
N LEU A 250 7.63 8.23 1.07
CA LEU A 250 7.57 8.31 2.53
C LEU A 250 6.28 7.71 3.10
N GLN A 251 5.14 7.90 2.43
CA GLN A 251 3.84 7.34 2.83
C GLN A 251 3.82 5.81 2.74
N VAL A 252 4.44 5.23 1.71
CA VAL A 252 4.52 3.77 1.53
C VAL A 252 5.36 3.13 2.63
N TRP A 253 6.56 3.65 2.89
CA TRP A 253 7.43 3.17 3.96
C TRP A 253 8.50 4.21 4.30
N PHE A 254 8.76 4.42 5.59
CA PHE A 254 9.65 5.47 6.10
C PHE A 254 11.02 5.53 5.39
N SER A 255 11.71 4.40 5.21
CA SER A 255 13.03 4.37 4.57
C SER A 255 13.00 4.02 3.08
N ASN A 256 11.83 4.06 2.44
CA ASN A 256 11.68 3.81 1.01
C ASN A 256 12.49 4.81 0.14
N PRO A 257 12.58 6.11 0.47
CA PRO A 257 13.46 7.02 -0.27
C PRO A 257 14.93 6.60 -0.22
N SER A 258 15.41 6.12 0.95
CA SER A 258 16.78 5.63 1.10
C SER A 258 17.03 4.40 0.23
N LEU A 259 16.08 3.45 0.20
CA LEU A 259 16.14 2.28 -0.66
C LEU A 259 16.11 2.65 -2.15
N ARG A 260 15.22 3.54 -2.56
CA ARG A 260 15.15 4.05 -3.94
C ARG A 260 16.49 4.60 -4.39
N ASP A 261 17.05 5.52 -3.62
CA ASP A 261 18.26 6.23 -3.98
C ASP A 261 19.45 5.28 -4.02
N TRP A 262 19.50 4.32 -3.09
CA TRP A 262 20.48 3.23 -3.10
C TRP A 262 20.39 2.38 -4.36
N LEU A 263 19.20 1.84 -4.69
CA LEU A 263 19.00 1.01 -5.88
C LEU A 263 19.33 1.77 -7.16
N LYS A 264 18.95 3.05 -7.25
CA LYS A 264 19.24 3.91 -8.40
C LYS A 264 20.76 4.12 -8.57
N GLN A 265 21.48 4.40 -7.49
CA GLN A 265 22.93 4.60 -7.53
C GLN A 265 23.69 3.32 -7.92
N HIS A 266 23.16 2.16 -7.55
CA HIS A 266 23.80 0.85 -7.79
C HIS A 266 23.23 0.10 -9.01
N ALA A 267 22.29 0.69 -9.75
CA ALA A 267 21.53 0.03 -10.81
C ALA A 267 22.42 -0.55 -11.94
N GLU A 268 23.59 0.03 -12.18
CA GLU A 268 24.52 -0.41 -13.22
C GLU A 268 25.66 -1.32 -12.68
N GLY A 269 25.57 -1.76 -11.41
CA GLY A 269 26.57 -2.64 -10.78
C GLY A 269 26.55 -4.08 -11.30
N SER A 270 25.36 -4.62 -11.56
CA SER A 270 25.18 -5.99 -12.09
C SER A 270 23.87 -6.14 -12.87
N LYS A 271 23.69 -7.27 -13.58
CA LYS A 271 22.40 -7.61 -14.22
C LYS A 271 21.26 -7.63 -13.20
N LEU A 272 21.52 -8.21 -12.02
CA LEU A 272 20.54 -8.33 -10.96
C LEU A 272 20.15 -6.95 -10.42
N ASP A 273 21.12 -6.04 -10.19
CA ASP A 273 20.84 -4.70 -9.67
C ASP A 273 20.04 -3.85 -10.66
N LYS A 274 20.31 -4.01 -11.96
CA LYS A 274 19.51 -3.38 -13.01
C LYS A 274 18.05 -3.86 -13.01
N LEU A 275 17.84 -5.17 -12.79
CA LEU A 275 16.49 -5.75 -12.70
C LEU A 275 15.77 -5.30 -11.42
N LYS A 276 16.47 -5.27 -10.27
CA LYS A 276 15.93 -4.73 -9.00
C LYS A 276 15.47 -3.29 -9.17
N TRP A 277 16.32 -2.43 -9.75
CA TRP A 277 15.98 -1.03 -10.00
C TRP A 277 14.76 -0.90 -10.92
N LYS A 278 14.75 -1.59 -12.07
CA LYS A 278 13.61 -1.56 -13.00
C LYS A 278 12.31 -1.98 -12.33
N TYR A 279 12.33 -3.06 -11.56
CA TYR A 279 11.10 -3.54 -10.92
C TYR A 279 10.68 -2.67 -9.72
N TYR A 280 11.64 -2.09 -9.01
CA TYR A 280 11.37 -1.04 -8.02
C TYR A 280 10.67 0.16 -8.68
N GLN A 281 11.10 0.62 -9.85
CA GLN A 281 10.44 1.75 -10.55
C GLN A 281 8.97 1.47 -10.87
N VAL A 282 8.63 0.22 -11.21
CA VAL A 282 7.24 -0.20 -11.45
C VAL A 282 6.43 -0.16 -10.16
N ASN A 283 6.94 -0.76 -9.08
CA ASN A 283 6.17 -0.94 -7.83
C ASN A 283 6.31 0.21 -6.83
N LYS A 284 7.24 1.15 -7.05
CA LYS A 284 7.64 2.25 -6.16
C LYS A 284 7.98 1.82 -4.72
N SER A 285 8.28 0.54 -4.53
CA SER A 285 8.48 -0.12 -3.24
C SER A 285 9.18 -1.49 -3.45
N PRO A 286 9.67 -2.15 -2.39
CA PRO A 286 10.24 -3.50 -2.49
C PRO A 286 9.19 -4.62 -2.63
N TRP A 287 7.90 -4.29 -2.67
CA TRP A 287 6.79 -5.24 -2.74
C TRP A 287 6.12 -5.25 -4.12
N SER A 288 5.78 -6.42 -4.62
CA SER A 288 5.13 -6.58 -5.93
C SER A 288 3.63 -6.27 -5.87
N CYS A 289 3.17 -5.29 -6.65
CA CYS A 289 1.76 -4.94 -6.78
C CYS A 289 0.92 -6.04 -7.47
N LEU A 290 1.54 -6.96 -8.23
CA LEU A 290 0.85 -8.06 -8.91
C LEU A 290 0.97 -9.40 -8.18
N ASP A 291 1.80 -9.48 -7.13
CA ASP A 291 2.03 -10.71 -6.35
C ASP A 291 1.67 -10.49 -4.88
N GLU A 292 0.49 -9.91 -4.62
CA GLU A 292 -0.08 -9.75 -3.27
C GLU A 292 0.86 -9.05 -2.27
N ASN A 293 1.58 -8.03 -2.73
CA ASN A 293 2.60 -7.31 -1.95
C ASN A 293 3.72 -8.21 -1.40
N GLN A 294 4.03 -9.34 -2.03
CA GLN A 294 5.22 -10.11 -1.69
C GLN A 294 6.48 -9.31 -2.00
N ALA A 295 7.43 -9.28 -1.06
CA ALA A 295 8.72 -8.65 -1.27
C ALA A 295 9.51 -9.39 -2.35
N PHE A 296 9.98 -8.66 -3.36
CA PHE A 296 10.90 -9.21 -4.39
C PHE A 296 12.37 -8.93 -4.08
N LEU A 297 12.63 -8.13 -3.05
CA LEU A 297 13.94 -7.91 -2.46
C LEU A 297 14.08 -8.72 -1.16
N THR A 298 15.32 -8.91 -0.71
CA THR A 298 15.67 -9.40 0.63
C THR A 298 16.37 -8.28 1.40
N THR A 299 16.43 -8.35 2.73
CA THR A 299 17.11 -7.32 3.55
C THR A 299 18.63 -7.24 3.31
N ALA A 300 19.23 -8.20 2.60
CA ALA A 300 20.60 -8.04 2.06
C ALA A 300 20.68 -6.94 0.97
N ASP A 301 19.59 -6.70 0.24
CA ASP A 301 19.48 -5.70 -0.83
C ASP A 301 19.18 -4.28 -0.28
N SER A 302 19.00 -4.15 1.03
CA SER A 302 18.71 -2.89 1.71
C SER A 302 19.78 -1.83 1.51
N ALA A 303 19.36 -0.56 1.64
CA ALA A 303 20.27 0.57 1.65
C ALA A 303 21.25 0.51 2.83
N ILE A 304 22.46 1.00 2.60
CA ILE A 304 23.47 1.18 3.64
C ILE A 304 23.43 2.63 4.12
N ARG A 305 23.37 2.83 5.43
CA ARG A 305 23.44 4.15 6.08
C ARG A 305 24.59 4.19 7.07
N LEU A 306 25.31 5.31 7.09
CA LEU A 306 26.35 5.61 8.07
C LEU A 306 25.75 6.49 9.18
N LEU A 307 25.93 6.07 10.43
CA LEU A 307 25.51 6.80 11.62
C LEU A 307 26.73 7.15 12.51
N PRO A 308 27.27 8.38 12.40
CA PRO A 308 28.49 8.80 13.11
C PRO A 308 28.41 8.76 14.64
N LEU A 309 27.20 8.93 15.20
CA LEU A 309 26.95 9.09 16.64
C LEU A 309 26.10 7.97 17.23
N ALA A 310 26.19 6.76 16.66
CA ALA A 310 25.45 5.59 17.14
C ALA A 310 25.98 5.05 18.48
N ALA A 311 27.22 5.35 18.82
CA ALA A 311 27.94 4.79 19.97
C ALA A 311 29.00 5.78 20.45
N LYS A 312 29.81 5.40 21.46
CA LYS A 312 30.93 6.21 21.93
C LYS A 312 31.91 6.48 20.78
N PRO A 313 32.28 7.75 20.50
CA PRO A 313 33.20 8.06 19.42
C PRO A 313 34.58 7.43 19.62
N ILE A 314 35.14 6.86 18.55
CA ILE A 314 36.49 6.29 18.51
C ILE A 314 37.32 7.02 17.47
N ALA A 315 38.57 7.34 17.82
CA ALA A 315 39.51 7.97 16.92
C ALA A 315 39.72 7.12 15.64
N GLY A 316 39.42 7.70 14.48
CA GLY A 316 39.59 7.06 13.17
C GLY A 316 38.42 6.19 12.70
N TRP A 317 37.42 5.93 13.55
CA TRP A 317 36.17 5.26 13.15
C TRP A 317 35.13 6.30 12.73
N LYS A 318 34.49 6.09 11.57
CA LYS A 318 33.54 7.07 11.00
C LYS A 318 32.13 6.96 11.56
N GLY A 319 31.87 5.94 12.38
CA GLY A 319 30.56 5.57 12.88
C GLY A 319 30.09 4.23 12.34
N LEU A 320 28.84 3.90 12.68
CA LEU A 320 28.24 2.61 12.40
C LEU A 320 27.59 2.60 11.02
N GLU A 321 28.03 1.68 10.15
CA GLU A 321 27.34 1.39 8.89
C GLU A 321 26.37 0.22 9.09
N TYR A 322 25.08 0.45 8.82
CA TYR A 322 24.03 -0.55 8.97
C TYR A 322 23.13 -0.64 7.73
N LYS A 323 22.43 -1.77 7.59
CA LYS A 323 21.43 -2.02 6.56
C LYS A 323 20.06 -1.53 7.04
N THR A 324 19.38 -0.72 6.23
CA THR A 324 17.99 -0.30 6.53
C THR A 324 17.05 -1.49 6.38
N ALA A 325 16.57 -2.03 7.49
CA ALA A 325 15.62 -3.13 7.51
C ALA A 325 14.28 -2.69 6.88
N PHE A 326 13.99 -3.15 5.65
CA PHE A 326 12.63 -3.11 5.16
C PHE A 326 11.90 -4.38 5.62
N PRO A 327 10.63 -4.28 6.00
CA PRO A 327 9.89 -5.44 6.48
C PRO A 327 9.53 -6.34 5.28
N VAL A 328 9.78 -7.64 5.41
CA VAL A 328 9.46 -8.61 4.33
C VAL A 328 7.97 -8.62 4.03
N VAL A 329 7.15 -8.54 5.09
CA VAL A 329 5.70 -8.31 4.98
C VAL A 329 5.46 -6.80 4.95
N LYS A 330 4.76 -6.32 3.92
CA LYS A 330 4.39 -4.91 3.82
C LYS A 330 3.57 -4.48 5.05
N PRO A 331 3.92 -3.38 5.74
CA PRO A 331 3.15 -2.90 6.88
C PRO A 331 1.74 -2.52 6.45
N GLN A 332 0.72 -3.01 7.16
CA GLN A 332 -0.67 -2.72 6.79
C GLN A 332 -1.01 -1.24 6.89
N GLY A 333 -0.47 -0.53 7.88
CA GLY A 333 -0.64 0.91 8.05
C GLY A 333 0.34 1.76 7.22
N ALA A 334 1.12 1.14 6.34
CA ALA A 334 2.23 1.77 5.62
C ALA A 334 3.09 2.65 6.58
N SER A 335 3.34 3.90 6.24
CA SER A 335 4.01 4.89 7.10
C SER A 335 3.06 5.90 7.75
N PHE A 336 1.75 5.62 7.72
CA PHE A 336 0.75 6.52 8.31
C PHE A 336 0.60 6.35 9.82
N TYR A 337 0.98 5.18 10.33
CA TYR A 337 0.90 4.82 11.74
C TYR A 337 2.27 4.33 12.23
N PRO A 338 2.51 4.26 13.55
CA PRO A 338 3.69 3.57 14.07
C PRO A 338 3.71 2.11 13.56
N PRO A 339 4.87 1.57 13.14
CA PRO A 339 4.93 0.28 12.43
C PRO A 339 4.55 -0.93 13.29
N ASP A 340 4.58 -0.78 14.61
CA ASP A 340 4.24 -1.79 15.60
C ASP A 340 2.93 -1.50 16.32
N MET A 341 2.16 -0.51 15.85
CA MET A 341 0.83 -0.20 16.39
C MET A 341 -0.19 -1.24 15.91
N ASP A 342 -0.93 -1.82 16.84
CA ASP A 342 -2.08 -2.68 16.53
C ASP A 342 -3.41 -1.90 16.59
N LYS A 343 -4.49 -2.54 16.13
CA LYS A 343 -5.83 -1.92 16.13
C LYS A 343 -6.34 -1.62 17.53
N MET A 344 -6.04 -2.48 18.52
CA MET A 344 -6.52 -2.31 19.89
C MET A 344 -5.91 -1.06 20.52
N GLU A 345 -4.61 -0.84 20.31
CA GLU A 345 -3.91 0.34 20.78
C GLU A 345 -4.55 1.62 20.20
N PHE A 346 -4.78 1.65 18.89
CA PHE A 346 -5.46 2.77 18.25
C PHE A 346 -6.86 2.99 18.83
N GLU A 347 -7.67 1.93 18.98
CA GLU A 347 -9.04 2.03 19.50
C GLU A 347 -9.11 2.51 20.96
N LEU A 348 -8.16 2.11 21.80
CA LEU A 348 -8.07 2.57 23.18
C LEU A 348 -7.71 4.06 23.24
N TRP A 349 -6.74 4.48 22.43
CA TRP A 349 -6.36 5.88 22.29
C TRP A 349 -7.52 6.71 21.73
N GLU A 350 -8.15 6.28 20.64
CA GLU A 350 -9.29 6.93 19.99
C GLU A 350 -10.44 7.17 20.97
N LYS A 351 -10.78 6.17 21.82
CA LYS A 351 -11.83 6.29 22.85
C LYS A 351 -11.54 7.38 23.88
N SER A 352 -10.27 7.76 24.07
CA SER A 352 -9.86 8.83 24.97
C SER A 352 -9.96 10.24 24.36
N LEU A 353 -10.10 10.33 23.04
CA LEU A 353 -10.13 11.59 22.30
C LEU A 353 -11.51 12.27 22.34
N SER A 354 -11.53 13.59 22.20
CA SER A 354 -12.74 14.34 21.88
C SER A 354 -13.25 14.04 20.46
N GLU A 355 -14.49 14.35 20.15
CA GLU A 355 -15.07 14.08 18.82
C GLU A 355 -14.34 14.82 17.68
N ASP A 356 -13.78 15.99 17.95
CA ASP A 356 -13.01 16.75 16.94
C ASP A 356 -11.65 16.08 16.68
N GLU A 357 -10.96 15.64 17.73
CA GLU A 357 -9.71 14.90 17.64
C GLU A 357 -9.90 13.53 16.98
N LYS A 358 -11.02 12.83 17.24
CA LYS A 358 -11.35 11.58 16.54
C LYS A 358 -11.51 11.80 15.04
N ARG A 359 -12.24 12.85 14.63
CA ARG A 359 -12.40 13.19 13.21
C ARG A 359 -11.04 13.45 12.54
N GLU A 360 -10.11 14.09 13.24
CA GLU A 360 -8.76 14.32 12.72
C GLU A 360 -7.94 13.02 12.65
N ALA A 361 -7.99 12.20 13.71
CA ALA A 361 -7.27 10.93 13.81
C ALA A 361 -7.74 9.90 12.77
N MET A 362 -9.03 9.92 12.41
CA MET A 362 -9.64 9.04 11.41
C MET A 362 -9.76 9.70 10.03
N GLY A 363 -9.34 10.96 9.89
CA GLY A 363 -9.45 11.71 8.64
C GLY A 363 -8.35 11.36 7.62
N PHE A 364 -8.57 11.82 6.38
CA PHE A 364 -7.71 11.56 5.23
C PHE A 364 -6.31 12.17 5.30
N PHE A 365 -6.18 13.33 5.94
CA PHE A 365 -5.03 14.24 5.77
C PHE A 365 -4.15 14.34 7.02
N SER A 366 -3.99 13.22 7.74
CA SER A 366 -3.18 13.17 8.96
C SER A 366 -2.44 11.84 9.10
N VAL A 367 -1.32 11.86 9.83
CA VAL A 367 -0.60 10.66 10.27
C VAL A 367 -0.67 10.53 11.79
N ILE A 368 -0.50 9.31 12.29
CA ILE A 368 -0.38 9.02 13.72
C ILE A 368 1.09 8.71 14.04
N ARG A 369 1.60 9.28 15.13
CA ARG A 369 2.98 9.11 15.60
C ARG A 369 3.02 8.83 17.11
N ARG A 370 4.17 8.37 17.59
CA ARG A 370 4.48 8.17 19.00
C ARG A 370 5.31 9.32 19.53
N HIS A 371 5.02 9.81 20.74
CA HIS A 371 5.90 10.76 21.42
C HIS A 371 7.26 10.12 21.72
N SER A 372 7.26 8.86 22.18
CA SER A 372 8.44 8.07 22.52
C SER A 372 9.45 7.92 21.37
N ALA A 373 8.99 7.83 20.13
CA ALA A 373 9.86 7.67 18.94
C ALA A 373 10.82 8.86 18.74
N THR A 374 10.47 10.05 19.20
CA THR A 374 11.33 11.25 19.07
C THR A 374 12.53 11.25 20.03
N GLN A 375 12.55 10.38 21.05
CA GLN A 375 13.65 10.31 22.03
C GLN A 375 14.91 9.64 21.48
N PHE A 376 14.77 8.80 20.45
CA PHE A 376 15.85 7.95 19.94
C PHE A 376 16.30 8.32 18.52
N ASP A 377 15.75 9.40 17.94
CA ASP A 377 16.20 9.92 16.65
C ASP A 377 17.48 10.75 16.82
N ALA A 378 18.62 10.09 16.67
CA ALA A 378 19.94 10.73 16.72
C ALA A 378 20.16 11.81 15.64
N SER A 379 19.26 11.96 14.66
CA SER A 379 19.31 13.03 13.66
C SER A 379 18.71 14.36 14.14
N GLN A 380 17.96 14.35 15.25
CA GLN A 380 17.41 15.55 15.88
C GLN A 380 18.11 15.80 17.23
N SER A 381 19.25 16.50 17.19
CA SER A 381 20.04 16.85 18.36
C SER A 381 19.42 17.95 19.22
N ASN A 382 18.17 17.81 19.64
CA ASN A 382 17.58 18.66 20.67
C ASN A 382 17.23 17.79 21.88
N ASN A 383 17.90 18.06 23.00
CA ASN A 383 17.57 17.53 24.33
C ASN A 383 16.18 18.01 24.77
N THR A 384 15.13 17.50 24.13
CA THR A 384 13.75 17.63 24.62
C THR A 384 13.49 16.45 25.54
N THR A 385 13.71 16.66 26.83
CA THR A 385 13.16 15.80 27.88
C THR A 385 11.64 15.79 27.69
N ILE A 386 11.08 14.71 27.15
CA ILE A 386 9.63 14.60 27.02
C ILE A 386 9.07 14.46 28.43
N ASN A 387 8.17 15.38 28.79
CA ASN A 387 7.32 15.26 29.96
C ASN A 387 6.49 13.97 29.78
N ARG A 388 6.73 12.92 30.59
CA ARG A 388 5.92 11.68 30.66
C ARG A 388 4.49 11.92 31.21
N ASN A 389 3.91 13.10 30.95
CA ASN A 389 2.61 13.52 31.46
C ASN A 389 1.45 13.28 30.45
N TYR A 390 1.68 12.55 29.36
CA TYR A 390 0.62 12.17 28.45
C TYR A 390 -0.04 10.87 28.93
N SER A 391 -1.37 10.81 28.87
CA SER A 391 -2.13 9.59 29.21
C SER A 391 -1.96 8.48 28.18
N HIS A 392 -1.54 8.82 26.95
CA HIS A 392 -1.28 7.91 25.83
C HIS A 392 -0.07 8.42 25.02
N ASP A 393 0.66 7.51 24.37
CA ASP A 393 1.86 7.83 23.58
C ASP A 393 1.54 8.27 22.13
N LEU A 394 0.34 7.99 21.64
CA LEU A 394 -0.10 8.32 20.28
C LEU A 394 -0.60 9.76 20.15
N TYR A 395 -0.31 10.40 19.02
CA TYR A 395 -0.85 11.70 18.64
C TYR A 395 -0.99 11.87 17.12
N THR A 396 -1.86 12.79 16.71
CA THR A 396 -2.14 13.11 15.30
C THR A 396 -1.23 14.24 14.79
N ILE A 397 -0.77 14.14 13.54
CA ILE A 397 -0.06 15.21 12.83
C ILE A 397 -0.72 15.43 11.46
N PRO A 398 -1.15 16.66 11.11
CA PRO A 398 -1.69 16.95 9.79
C PRO A 398 -0.60 16.88 8.69
N TYR A 399 -0.96 16.51 7.47
CA TYR A 399 -0.03 16.38 6.35
C TYR A 399 0.76 17.66 6.05
N SER A 400 0.13 18.83 6.20
CA SER A 400 0.80 20.14 6.03
C SER A 400 1.95 20.39 7.02
N VAL A 401 1.94 19.68 8.16
CA VAL A 401 3.01 19.71 9.16
C VAL A 401 4.00 18.58 8.92
N GLU A 402 3.53 17.34 8.76
CA GLU A 402 4.38 16.16 8.53
C GLU A 402 5.27 16.33 7.28
N TYR A 403 4.69 16.81 6.18
CA TYR A 403 5.38 16.96 4.90
C TYR A 403 5.71 18.42 4.56
N ASN A 404 5.74 19.30 5.57
CA ASN A 404 5.82 20.76 5.39
C ASN A 404 6.95 21.20 4.43
N SER A 405 8.14 20.62 4.57
CA SER A 405 9.30 20.99 3.75
C SER A 405 9.09 20.69 2.26
N LEU A 406 8.44 19.57 1.94
CA LEU A 406 8.16 19.14 0.56
C LEU A 406 6.94 19.90 0.03
N LEU A 407 5.86 19.98 0.81
CA LEU A 407 4.64 20.69 0.45
C LEU A 407 4.87 22.19 0.22
N GLY A 408 5.73 22.84 1.02
CA GLY A 408 6.12 24.24 0.80
C GLY A 408 6.82 24.48 -0.54
N LYS A 409 7.69 23.54 -0.97
CA LYS A 409 8.34 23.62 -2.28
C LYS A 409 7.34 23.40 -3.42
N ALA A 410 6.47 22.40 -3.29
CA ALA A 410 5.43 22.11 -4.26
C ALA A 410 4.44 23.29 -4.40
N ALA A 411 3.97 23.86 -3.28
CA ALA A 411 3.07 25.01 -3.26
C ALA A 411 3.67 26.23 -3.98
N ASN A 412 4.96 26.54 -3.76
CA ASN A 412 5.62 27.63 -4.47
C ASN A 412 5.65 27.41 -6.01
N LEU A 413 5.90 26.17 -6.45
CA LEU A 413 5.85 25.84 -7.88
C LEU A 413 4.44 25.98 -8.46
N LEU A 414 3.42 25.55 -7.71
CA LEU A 414 2.02 25.67 -8.11
C LEU A 414 1.55 27.13 -8.18
N HIS A 415 1.93 27.99 -7.22
CA HIS A 415 1.63 29.43 -7.31
C HIS A 415 2.23 30.06 -8.57
N LYS A 416 3.51 29.79 -8.83
CA LYS A 416 4.20 30.28 -10.04
C LYS A 416 3.55 29.75 -11.32
N ALA A 417 3.16 28.47 -11.36
CA ALA A 417 2.44 27.88 -12.48
C ALA A 417 1.07 28.58 -12.67
N GLY A 418 0.36 28.87 -11.58
CA GLY A 418 -0.92 29.60 -11.63
C GLY A 418 -0.79 31.04 -12.10
N ASP A 419 0.35 31.69 -11.87
CA ASP A 419 0.61 33.04 -12.41
C ASP A 419 0.88 33.05 -13.91
N LEU A 420 1.35 31.93 -14.47
CA LEU A 420 1.60 31.74 -15.90
C LEU A 420 0.37 31.18 -16.65
N ALA A 421 -0.50 30.46 -15.94
CA ALA A 421 -1.67 29.81 -16.50
C ALA A 421 -2.61 30.82 -17.17
N THR A 422 -3.01 30.51 -18.40
CA THR A 422 -3.85 31.43 -19.19
C THR A 422 -5.34 31.29 -18.89
N SER A 423 -5.79 30.09 -18.48
CA SER A 423 -7.17 29.85 -18.07
C SER A 423 -7.43 30.33 -16.63
N PRO A 424 -8.47 31.14 -16.38
CA PRO A 424 -8.85 31.54 -15.03
C PRO A 424 -9.17 30.37 -14.09
N SER A 425 -9.78 29.29 -14.62
CA SER A 425 -10.12 28.10 -13.82
C SER A 425 -8.86 27.32 -13.42
N LEU A 426 -7.89 27.18 -14.33
CA LEU A 426 -6.59 26.56 -14.03
C LEU A 426 -5.81 27.40 -13.01
N LYS A 427 -5.78 28.73 -13.17
CA LYS A 427 -5.15 29.62 -12.19
C LYS A 427 -5.75 29.45 -10.79
N ARG A 428 -7.09 29.43 -10.69
CA ARG A 428 -7.81 29.23 -9.43
C ARG A 428 -7.47 27.88 -8.80
N LEU A 429 -7.45 26.80 -9.59
CA LEU A 429 -7.07 25.47 -9.13
C LEU A 429 -5.64 25.46 -8.58
N LEU A 430 -4.68 26.00 -9.34
CA LEU A 430 -3.26 25.96 -8.98
C LEU A 430 -2.96 26.74 -7.69
N HIS A 431 -3.51 27.95 -7.56
CA HIS A 431 -3.38 28.73 -6.33
C HIS A 431 -4.11 28.06 -5.16
N GLY A 432 -5.34 27.58 -5.37
CA GLY A 432 -6.09 26.88 -4.33
C GLY A 432 -5.42 25.61 -3.81
N LYS A 433 -4.81 24.81 -4.70
CA LYS A 433 -4.05 23.61 -4.31
C LYS A 433 -2.77 23.95 -3.56
N ALA A 434 -2.07 25.00 -3.98
CA ALA A 434 -0.89 25.49 -3.27
C ALA A 434 -1.22 25.91 -1.84
N ASP A 435 -2.31 26.66 -1.65
CA ASP A 435 -2.78 27.08 -0.34
C ASP A 435 -3.25 25.88 0.50
N ALA A 436 -3.98 24.93 -0.10
CA ALA A 436 -4.45 23.71 0.56
C ALA A 436 -3.32 22.83 1.11
N PHE A 437 -2.19 22.73 0.39
CA PHE A 437 -1.01 22.02 0.87
C PHE A 437 -0.45 22.58 2.17
N LEU A 438 -0.64 23.87 2.44
CA LEU A 438 -0.15 24.53 3.64
C LEU A 438 -1.21 24.62 4.74
N SER A 439 -2.49 24.75 4.38
CA SER A 439 -3.60 24.81 5.34
C SER A 439 -4.09 23.44 5.82
N ASN A 440 -3.83 22.38 5.05
CA ASN A 440 -4.39 21.03 5.22
C ASN A 440 -5.90 20.93 4.92
N ASP A 441 -6.54 21.97 4.37
CA ASP A 441 -7.94 21.96 3.97
C ASP A 441 -8.06 22.04 2.45
N TYR A 442 -8.55 20.95 1.85
CA TYR A 442 -8.62 20.76 0.41
C TYR A 442 -9.97 21.14 -0.19
N TYR A 443 -10.97 21.48 0.64
CA TYR A 443 -12.37 21.64 0.24
C TYR A 443 -12.58 22.57 -0.96
N ASP A 444 -12.12 23.82 -0.86
CA ASP A 444 -12.30 24.81 -1.92
C ASP A 444 -11.43 24.51 -3.16
N SER A 445 -10.27 23.88 -2.95
CA SER A 445 -9.35 23.51 -4.03
C SER A 445 -9.90 22.36 -4.89
N ASP A 446 -10.60 21.42 -4.27
CA ASP A 446 -11.25 20.29 -4.95
C ASP A 446 -12.49 20.74 -5.72
N ILE A 447 -13.26 21.68 -5.18
CA ILE A 447 -14.34 22.33 -5.95
C ILE A 447 -13.75 23.04 -7.18
N ALA A 448 -12.63 23.76 -7.03
CA ALA A 448 -11.96 24.39 -8.17
C ALA A 448 -11.45 23.37 -9.20
N TRP A 449 -11.06 22.16 -8.77
CA TRP A 449 -10.66 21.06 -9.64
C TRP A 449 -11.86 20.47 -10.41
N MET A 450 -13.00 20.30 -9.76
CA MET A 450 -14.24 19.85 -10.42
C MET A 450 -14.71 20.84 -11.48
N GLU A 451 -14.57 22.15 -11.19
CA GLU A 451 -14.94 23.26 -12.08
C GLU A 451 -13.88 23.58 -13.16
N LEU A 452 -12.82 22.76 -13.28
CA LEU A 452 -11.71 23.02 -14.20
C LEU A 452 -12.17 23.02 -15.67
N ASP A 453 -11.94 24.15 -16.34
CA ASP A 453 -12.13 24.33 -17.79
C ASP A 453 -10.84 24.88 -18.42
N SER A 454 -9.96 23.96 -18.84
CA SER A 454 -8.65 24.26 -19.36
C SER A 454 -8.18 23.17 -20.33
N LYS A 455 -7.26 23.52 -21.25
CA LYS A 455 -6.59 22.55 -22.12
C LYS A 455 -5.55 21.73 -21.37
N LEU A 456 -4.79 22.37 -20.48
CA LEU A 456 -3.91 21.70 -19.53
C LEU A 456 -4.76 21.27 -18.34
N ASP A 457 -4.86 19.96 -18.15
CA ASP A 457 -5.60 19.31 -17.05
C ASP A 457 -4.61 18.82 -15.99
N LEU A 458 -5.01 18.95 -14.73
CA LEU A 458 -4.19 18.61 -13.57
C LEU A 458 -5.06 18.02 -12.48
N THR A 459 -4.70 16.83 -12.04
CA THR A 459 -5.12 16.27 -10.75
C THR A 459 -3.88 16.19 -9.88
N ILE A 460 -3.89 16.83 -8.72
CA ILE A 460 -2.74 16.90 -7.81
C ILE A 460 -3.20 16.99 -6.36
N GLY A 461 -2.66 16.15 -5.48
CA GLY A 461 -2.97 16.17 -4.05
C GLY A 461 -3.13 14.79 -3.42
N PRO A 462 -3.56 14.72 -2.16
CA PRO A 462 -3.87 13.47 -1.47
C PRO A 462 -5.30 13.02 -1.76
N TYR A 463 -5.51 11.79 -2.26
CA TYR A 463 -6.85 11.30 -2.62
C TYR A 463 -7.15 9.88 -2.16
N GLU A 464 -6.43 8.88 -2.65
CA GLU A 464 -6.78 7.48 -2.50
C GLU A 464 -6.28 6.89 -1.18
N THR A 465 -7.02 5.93 -0.60
CA THR A 465 -6.67 5.35 0.72
C THR A 465 -6.19 3.90 0.66
N TYR A 466 -5.99 3.34 -0.54
CA TYR A 466 -5.66 1.92 -0.73
C TYR A 466 -4.34 1.49 -0.07
N GLU A 467 -3.41 2.43 0.15
CA GLU A 467 -2.13 2.14 0.79
C GLU A 467 -2.26 1.94 2.31
N ASP A 468 -3.31 2.51 2.93
CA ASP A 468 -3.69 2.22 4.30
C ASP A 468 -4.58 0.96 4.33
N ALA A 469 -3.94 -0.21 4.35
CA ALA A 469 -4.63 -1.48 4.50
C ALA A 469 -5.06 -1.78 5.95
N LEU A 470 -4.68 -0.93 6.93
CA LEU A 470 -5.05 -1.12 8.33
C LEU A 470 -6.49 -0.65 8.58
N PHE A 471 -6.80 0.58 8.17
CA PHE A 471 -8.11 1.20 8.36
C PHE A 471 -8.75 1.76 7.08
N GLY A 472 -7.95 2.06 6.05
CA GLY A 472 -8.42 2.72 4.83
C GLY A 472 -8.78 4.20 5.03
N TYR A 473 -8.23 4.84 6.06
CA TYR A 473 -8.47 6.24 6.38
C TYR A 473 -7.53 7.18 5.65
N LYS A 474 -6.27 6.79 5.42
CA LYS A 474 -5.20 7.75 5.11
C LYS A 474 -4.95 7.89 3.61
N ALA A 475 -5.02 9.12 3.12
CA ALA A 475 -4.91 9.41 1.69
C ALA A 475 -3.45 9.47 1.22
N THR A 476 -3.15 8.94 0.04
CA THR A 476 -1.84 9.01 -0.63
C THR A 476 -1.78 10.18 -1.59
N PHE A 477 -0.61 10.81 -1.71
CA PHE A 477 -0.37 11.83 -2.73
C PHE A 477 -0.23 11.20 -4.12
N GLU A 478 -0.91 11.77 -5.09
CA GLU A 478 -0.83 11.38 -6.49
C GLU A 478 -0.97 12.59 -7.43
N VAL A 479 -0.48 12.42 -8.65
CA VAL A 479 -0.47 13.45 -9.68
C VAL A 479 -0.77 12.85 -11.05
N PHE A 480 -1.69 13.48 -11.77
CA PHE A 480 -1.93 13.23 -13.20
C PHE A 480 -1.92 14.57 -13.94
N ILE A 481 -1.04 14.68 -14.93
CA ILE A 481 -0.92 15.86 -15.78
C ILE A 481 -1.22 15.43 -17.21
N GLY A 482 -2.13 16.13 -17.89
CA GLY A 482 -2.48 15.79 -19.25
C GLY A 482 -3.07 16.93 -20.06
N VAL A 483 -3.34 16.63 -21.33
CA VAL A 483 -4.02 17.55 -22.25
C VAL A 483 -5.44 17.07 -22.44
N ARG A 484 -6.43 17.94 -22.23
CA ARG A 484 -7.84 17.62 -22.43
C ARG A 484 -8.14 17.35 -23.91
N ASP A 485 -8.75 16.20 -24.18
CA ASP A 485 -9.34 15.86 -25.48
C ASP A 485 -10.79 16.33 -25.48
N ASP A 486 -11.04 17.54 -26.00
CA ASP A 486 -12.39 18.12 -26.04
C ASP A 486 -13.37 17.26 -26.86
N LYS A 487 -12.90 16.59 -27.92
CA LYS A 487 -13.77 15.78 -28.77
C LYS A 487 -14.25 14.55 -28.00
N ALA A 488 -13.32 13.84 -27.35
CA ALA A 488 -13.68 12.71 -26.51
C ALA A 488 -14.48 13.14 -25.27
N THR A 489 -14.14 14.28 -24.66
CA THR A 489 -14.88 14.87 -23.53
C THR A 489 -16.34 15.16 -23.89
N GLU A 490 -16.59 15.73 -25.07
CA GLU A 490 -17.97 15.98 -25.53
C GLU A 490 -18.72 14.68 -25.83
N GLN A 491 -18.03 13.66 -26.36
CA GLN A 491 -18.63 12.34 -26.60
C GLN A 491 -19.07 11.65 -25.31
N VAL A 492 -18.29 11.79 -24.22
CA VAL A 492 -18.63 11.17 -22.93
C VAL A 492 -19.71 11.93 -22.17
N LYS A 493 -19.81 13.26 -22.37
CA LYS A 493 -20.84 14.10 -21.76
C LYS A 493 -22.26 13.60 -22.04
N LEU A 494 -22.48 13.03 -23.23
CA LEU A 494 -23.72 12.36 -23.60
C LEU A 494 -24.15 11.32 -22.56
N PHE A 495 -23.23 10.50 -22.04
CA PHE A 495 -23.56 9.46 -21.06
C PHE A 495 -24.06 10.07 -19.75
N GLY A 496 -23.35 11.09 -19.25
CA GLY A 496 -23.76 11.85 -18.07
C GLY A 496 -25.18 12.40 -18.24
N GLU A 497 -25.47 13.06 -19.37
CA GLU A 497 -26.78 13.63 -19.65
C GLU A 497 -27.90 12.57 -19.76
N GLN A 498 -27.58 11.31 -20.05
CA GLN A 498 -28.55 10.22 -20.16
C GLN A 498 -28.68 9.36 -18.88
N LEU A 499 -27.90 9.60 -17.82
CA LEU A 499 -27.92 8.76 -16.61
C LEU A 499 -29.32 8.60 -15.99
N GLN A 500 -30.07 9.69 -15.86
CA GLN A 500 -31.45 9.63 -15.34
C GLN A 500 -32.39 8.81 -16.24
N VAL A 501 -32.17 8.84 -17.55
CA VAL A 501 -32.94 8.03 -18.51
C VAL A 501 -32.56 6.56 -18.35
N LEU A 502 -31.28 6.25 -18.18
CA LEU A 502 -30.79 4.89 -17.92
C LEU A 502 -31.39 4.33 -16.62
N GLU A 503 -31.30 5.06 -15.51
CA GLU A 503 -31.85 4.65 -14.20
C GLU A 503 -33.33 4.24 -14.28
N ARG A 504 -34.15 5.08 -14.93
CA ARG A 504 -35.59 4.82 -15.09
C ARG A 504 -35.88 3.57 -15.91
N ASN A 505 -34.97 3.16 -16.76
CA ASN A 505 -35.14 2.02 -17.67
C ASN A 505 -34.34 0.78 -17.24
N LEU A 506 -33.54 0.84 -16.17
CA LEU A 506 -32.77 -0.29 -15.68
C LEU A 506 -33.63 -1.55 -15.60
N PRO A 507 -33.05 -2.74 -15.90
CA PRO A 507 -33.78 -4.00 -15.94
C PRO A 507 -34.07 -4.53 -14.52
N MET A 508 -34.72 -3.71 -13.69
CA MET A 508 -35.12 -4.01 -12.33
C MET A 508 -36.53 -3.46 -12.05
N ASP A 509 -37.14 -3.91 -10.97
CA ASP A 509 -38.49 -3.48 -10.58
C ASP A 509 -38.50 -1.98 -10.22
N ASP A 510 -39.55 -1.27 -10.64
CA ASP A 510 -39.63 0.20 -10.51
C ASP A 510 -39.52 0.70 -9.06
N VAL A 511 -39.91 -0.13 -8.08
CA VAL A 511 -39.81 0.18 -6.65
C VAL A 511 -38.37 0.38 -6.16
N TYR A 512 -37.38 -0.13 -6.90
CA TYR A 512 -35.97 -0.03 -6.55
C TYR A 512 -35.23 1.09 -7.30
N LYS A 513 -35.88 1.77 -8.25
CA LYS A 513 -35.26 2.80 -9.07
C LYS A 513 -35.15 4.11 -8.29
N SER A 514 -34.02 4.77 -8.44
CA SER A 514 -33.75 6.08 -7.84
C SER A 514 -34.53 7.16 -8.58
N GLU A 515 -35.14 8.06 -7.82
CA GLU A 515 -35.88 9.20 -8.39
C GLU A 515 -34.92 10.25 -8.98
N ASP A 516 -33.78 10.46 -8.32
CA ASP A 516 -32.75 11.43 -8.67
C ASP A 516 -31.40 10.74 -8.86
N VAL A 517 -30.76 10.99 -10.00
CA VAL A 517 -29.38 10.58 -10.29
C VAL A 517 -28.50 11.81 -10.42
N ILE A 518 -27.37 11.80 -9.71
CA ILE A 518 -26.38 12.87 -9.79
C ILE A 518 -25.37 12.52 -10.88
N THR A 519 -25.19 13.42 -11.84
CA THR A 519 -24.25 13.24 -12.94
C THR A 519 -22.89 13.81 -12.55
N ALA A 520 -21.86 12.98 -12.55
CA ALA A 520 -20.48 13.46 -12.44
C ALA A 520 -20.03 14.05 -13.79
N PRO A 521 -19.50 15.29 -13.84
CA PRO A 521 -18.80 15.76 -15.03
C PRO A 521 -17.61 14.83 -15.34
N ILE A 522 -17.43 14.53 -16.63
CA ILE A 522 -16.38 13.63 -17.12
C ILE A 522 -15.43 14.42 -18.00
N ARG A 523 -14.12 14.28 -17.77
CA ARG A 523 -13.07 14.83 -18.63
C ARG A 523 -12.26 13.70 -19.23
N VAL A 524 -11.94 13.79 -20.51
CA VAL A 524 -11.03 12.85 -21.17
C VAL A 524 -9.71 13.55 -21.43
N ILE A 525 -8.60 12.97 -21.00
CA ILE A 525 -7.28 13.56 -21.15
C ILE A 525 -6.30 12.58 -21.81
N GLN A 526 -5.31 13.16 -22.49
CA GLN A 526 -4.10 12.47 -22.91
C GLN A 526 -3.02 12.70 -21.85
N LEU A 527 -2.63 11.63 -21.15
CA LEU A 527 -1.65 11.69 -20.07
C LEU A 527 -0.27 12.10 -20.59
N LEU A 528 0.34 13.10 -19.95
CA LEU A 528 1.70 13.58 -20.22
C LEU A 528 2.70 13.14 -19.16
N TYR A 529 2.27 13.05 -17.91
CA TYR A 529 3.09 12.63 -16.79
C TYR A 529 2.21 12.22 -15.60
N ASN A 530 2.67 11.26 -14.81
CA ASN A 530 2.08 10.92 -13.53
C ASN A 530 3.15 10.68 -12.45
N ALA A 531 2.78 10.86 -11.19
CA ALA A 531 3.65 10.70 -10.03
C ALA A 531 2.82 10.36 -8.78
N GLY A 532 3.48 9.98 -7.69
CA GLY A 532 2.83 9.55 -6.45
C GLY A 532 2.25 8.15 -6.56
N ASP A 533 1.01 7.94 -6.12
CA ASP A 533 0.32 6.64 -6.07
C ASP A 533 -0.10 6.09 -7.45
N VAL A 534 0.89 5.85 -8.29
CA VAL A 534 0.74 5.31 -9.66
C VAL A 534 1.60 4.06 -9.87
N LYS A 535 1.81 3.32 -8.77
CA LYS A 535 2.60 2.08 -8.71
C LYS A 535 1.86 0.90 -9.36
N GLY A 536 2.61 -0.04 -9.91
CA GLY A 536 2.06 -1.27 -10.47
C GLY A 536 1.21 -1.03 -11.71
N PRO A 537 0.05 -1.71 -11.84
CA PRO A 537 -0.88 -1.48 -12.94
C PRO A 537 -1.31 -0.01 -13.05
N GLN A 538 -1.31 0.53 -14.26
CA GLN A 538 -1.62 1.93 -14.51
C GLN A 538 -3.13 2.20 -14.48
N THR A 539 -3.53 3.29 -13.83
CA THR A 539 -4.90 3.82 -13.81
C THR A 539 -5.40 4.09 -15.23
N VAL A 540 -6.67 3.80 -15.51
CA VAL A 540 -7.33 4.12 -16.80
C VAL A 540 -8.36 5.23 -16.66
N ALA A 541 -8.95 5.34 -15.48
CA ALA A 541 -9.87 6.38 -15.07
C ALA A 541 -9.84 6.52 -13.55
N PHE A 542 -10.27 7.66 -13.04
CA PHE A 542 -10.46 7.90 -11.62
C PHE A 542 -11.63 8.86 -11.38
N ASN A 543 -12.24 8.78 -10.20
CA ASN A 543 -13.42 9.55 -9.81
C ASN A 543 -13.18 10.21 -8.46
N LEU A 544 -13.15 11.54 -8.42
CA LEU A 544 -12.71 12.34 -7.27
C LEU A 544 -13.63 13.54 -7.03
N PRO A 545 -13.55 14.23 -5.89
CA PRO A 545 -12.78 13.89 -4.69
C PRO A 545 -13.45 12.77 -3.86
N ASN A 546 -12.68 12.15 -2.98
CA ASN A 546 -13.18 11.15 -2.02
C ASN A 546 -13.84 11.77 -0.77
N ASP A 547 -13.59 13.07 -0.49
CA ASP A 547 -14.13 13.78 0.68
C ASP A 547 -15.66 13.84 0.65
N GLU A 548 -16.31 13.16 1.58
CA GLU A 548 -17.77 13.01 1.61
C GLU A 548 -18.50 14.34 1.82
N ARG A 549 -17.83 15.36 2.37
CA ARG A 549 -18.40 16.71 2.49
C ARG A 549 -18.67 17.29 1.10
N ILE A 550 -17.69 17.16 0.20
CA ILE A 550 -17.78 17.67 -1.16
C ILE A 550 -18.71 16.80 -2.00
N VAL A 551 -18.58 15.47 -1.88
CA VAL A 551 -19.46 14.53 -2.61
C VAL A 551 -20.93 14.82 -2.31
N LYS A 552 -21.26 15.10 -1.05
CA LYS A 552 -22.63 15.46 -0.65
C LYS A 552 -23.10 16.80 -1.22
N ASP A 553 -22.23 17.80 -1.25
CA ASP A 553 -22.59 19.17 -1.61
C ASP A 553 -22.53 19.44 -3.13
N ARG A 554 -21.64 18.73 -3.85
CA ARG A 554 -21.28 18.99 -5.25
C ARG A 554 -21.22 17.75 -6.14
N GLY A 555 -21.23 16.53 -5.58
CA GLY A 555 -20.97 15.29 -6.32
C GLY A 555 -19.48 15.06 -6.56
N THR A 556 -19.14 14.26 -7.57
CA THR A 556 -17.76 13.95 -7.97
C THR A 556 -17.52 14.34 -9.42
N SER A 557 -16.28 14.27 -9.88
CA SER A 557 -15.88 14.38 -11.29
C SER A 557 -14.99 13.20 -11.67
N MET A 558 -15.10 12.78 -12.91
CA MET A 558 -14.37 11.64 -13.45
C MET A 558 -13.36 12.08 -14.50
N VAL A 559 -12.18 11.47 -14.50
CA VAL A 559 -11.15 11.72 -15.51
C VAL A 559 -10.75 10.40 -16.16
N MET A 560 -10.78 10.37 -17.50
CA MET A 560 -10.41 9.22 -18.32
C MET A 560 -9.03 9.43 -18.97
N LEU A 561 -8.15 8.45 -18.86
CA LEU A 561 -6.79 8.47 -19.44
C LEU A 561 -6.80 7.74 -20.78
N LYS A 562 -7.02 8.48 -21.87
CA LYS A 562 -7.26 7.91 -23.20
C LYS A 562 -6.05 7.20 -23.78
N ASN A 563 -4.88 7.84 -23.86
CA ASN A 563 -3.65 7.22 -24.38
C ASN A 563 -3.18 6.03 -23.53
N VAL A 564 -3.43 6.02 -22.22
CA VAL A 564 -3.21 4.84 -21.37
C VAL A 564 -4.14 3.69 -21.79
N SER A 565 -5.42 4.00 -22.03
CA SER A 565 -6.40 3.04 -22.52
C SER A 565 -6.04 2.51 -23.92
N GLU A 566 -5.57 3.38 -24.83
CA GLU A 566 -5.08 3.01 -26.17
C GLU A 566 -3.86 2.07 -26.07
N ALA A 567 -2.92 2.37 -25.17
CA ALA A 567 -1.76 1.52 -24.92
C ALA A 567 -2.18 0.13 -24.42
N LYS A 568 -3.07 0.06 -23.43
CA LYS A 568 -3.60 -1.22 -22.90
C LYS A 568 -4.38 -1.98 -23.97
N PHE A 569 -5.16 -1.29 -24.79
CA PHE A 569 -5.86 -1.92 -25.91
C PHE A 569 -4.86 -2.56 -26.89
N ASN A 570 -3.88 -1.79 -27.36
CA ASN A 570 -2.94 -2.25 -28.39
C ASN A 570 -1.96 -3.31 -27.90
N LEU A 571 -1.44 -3.18 -26.68
CA LEU A 571 -0.38 -4.04 -26.15
C LEU A 571 -0.89 -5.24 -25.37
N ILE A 572 -2.17 -5.24 -24.96
CA ILE A 572 -2.74 -6.28 -24.10
C ILE A 572 -4.03 -6.84 -24.71
N LEU A 573 -5.05 -6.00 -24.90
CA LEU A 573 -6.37 -6.48 -25.35
C LEU A 573 -6.32 -7.07 -26.76
N GLN A 574 -5.59 -6.44 -27.68
CA GLN A 574 -5.45 -6.92 -29.05
C GLN A 574 -4.67 -8.25 -29.11
N PRO A 575 -3.50 -8.42 -28.47
CA PRO A 575 -2.86 -9.73 -28.34
C PRO A 575 -3.74 -10.80 -27.68
N ILE A 576 -4.57 -10.43 -26.70
CA ILE A 576 -5.56 -11.35 -26.13
C ILE A 576 -6.57 -11.76 -27.19
N ALA A 577 -7.12 -10.80 -27.93
CA ALA A 577 -8.08 -11.09 -29.00
C ALA A 577 -7.48 -11.98 -30.10
N ASP A 578 -6.21 -11.77 -30.42
CA ASP A 578 -5.46 -12.55 -31.40
C ASP A 578 -5.36 -14.04 -31.05
N VAL A 579 -5.39 -14.38 -29.76
CA VAL A 579 -5.23 -15.74 -29.24
C VAL A 579 -6.56 -16.37 -28.85
N CYS A 580 -7.43 -15.59 -28.21
CA CYS A 580 -8.64 -16.09 -27.56
C CYS A 580 -9.90 -15.92 -28.39
N ILE A 581 -9.97 -14.98 -29.34
CA ILE A 581 -11.20 -14.70 -30.09
C ILE A 581 -11.18 -15.40 -31.45
N SER A 582 -12.32 -16.02 -31.80
CA SER A 582 -12.50 -16.67 -33.10
C SER A 582 -12.17 -15.75 -34.28
N LYS A 583 -11.59 -16.32 -35.33
CA LYS A 583 -11.11 -15.58 -36.50
C LYS A 583 -12.21 -14.72 -37.15
N GLU A 584 -13.45 -15.20 -37.17
CA GLU A 584 -14.60 -14.54 -37.80
C GLU A 584 -15.04 -13.28 -37.03
N GLN A 585 -14.89 -13.30 -35.71
CA GLN A 585 -15.31 -12.20 -34.83
C GLN A 585 -14.19 -11.27 -34.43
N LYS A 586 -12.92 -11.66 -34.60
CA LYS A 586 -11.76 -10.83 -34.25
C LYS A 586 -11.80 -9.41 -34.81
N LYS A 587 -12.39 -9.21 -35.99
CA LYS A 587 -12.60 -7.88 -36.62
C LYS A 587 -13.54 -6.94 -35.86
N PHE A 588 -14.27 -7.45 -34.88
CA PHE A 588 -15.17 -6.68 -34.01
C PHE A 588 -14.48 -6.27 -32.70
N VAL A 589 -13.20 -6.63 -32.49
CA VAL A 589 -12.42 -6.06 -31.39
C VAL A 589 -11.86 -4.72 -31.86
N ASP A 590 -12.35 -3.64 -31.27
CA ASP A 590 -11.91 -2.28 -31.56
C ASP A 590 -11.81 -1.41 -30.29
N PHE A 591 -10.99 -0.37 -30.40
CA PHE A 591 -10.70 0.56 -29.30
C PHE A 591 -11.91 1.38 -28.90
N ASP A 592 -12.69 1.87 -29.88
CA ASP A 592 -13.86 2.71 -29.60
C ASP A 592 -14.85 1.99 -28.68
N SER A 593 -15.10 0.71 -28.93
CA SER A 593 -16.01 -0.12 -28.15
C SER A 593 -15.44 -0.47 -26.77
N PHE A 594 -14.13 -0.75 -26.69
CA PHE A 594 -13.44 -0.95 -25.42
C PHE A 594 -13.51 0.30 -24.54
N PHE A 595 -13.12 1.45 -25.09
CA PHE A 595 -13.09 2.72 -24.38
C PHE A 595 -14.50 3.19 -23.99
N THR A 596 -15.47 3.06 -24.89
CA THR A 596 -16.87 3.42 -24.64
C THR A 596 -17.50 2.52 -23.56
N HIS A 597 -17.16 1.24 -23.51
CA HIS A 597 -17.56 0.37 -22.40
C HIS A 597 -16.94 0.80 -21.09
N THR A 598 -15.65 1.14 -21.03
CA THR A 598 -15.03 1.66 -19.81
C THR A 598 -15.72 2.94 -19.32
N ILE A 599 -16.01 3.90 -20.19
CA ILE A 599 -16.77 5.10 -19.81
C ILE A 599 -18.14 4.74 -19.24
N CYS A 600 -18.83 3.82 -19.91
CA CYS A 600 -20.17 3.41 -19.50
C CYS A 600 -20.15 2.63 -18.17
N HIS A 601 -19.12 1.82 -17.93
CA HIS A 601 -18.85 1.16 -16.65
C HIS A 601 -18.74 2.19 -15.53
N GLU A 602 -17.90 3.22 -15.69
CA GLU A 602 -17.73 4.27 -14.67
C GLU A 602 -19.04 5.03 -14.41
N CYS A 603 -19.80 5.33 -15.47
CA CYS A 603 -21.14 5.90 -15.35
C CYS A 603 -22.12 4.97 -14.62
N CYS A 604 -22.00 3.65 -14.84
CA CYS A 604 -22.88 2.65 -14.24
C CYS A 604 -22.62 2.43 -12.75
N HIS A 605 -21.47 2.84 -12.22
CA HIS A 605 -21.32 2.97 -10.77
C HIS A 605 -22.34 3.95 -10.19
N GLY A 606 -22.60 5.09 -10.83
CA GLY A 606 -23.52 6.12 -10.33
C GLY A 606 -25.02 5.82 -10.45
N ILE A 607 -25.41 4.67 -10.99
CA ILE A 607 -26.81 4.25 -11.16
C ILE A 607 -27.06 2.87 -10.54
N GLY A 608 -28.34 2.56 -10.34
CA GLY A 608 -28.79 1.39 -9.59
C GLY A 608 -28.80 1.61 -8.07
N PRO A 609 -29.09 0.56 -7.31
CA PRO A 609 -29.28 0.67 -5.86
C PRO A 609 -28.01 1.06 -5.12
N HIS A 610 -28.08 2.10 -4.29
CA HIS A 610 -27.00 2.53 -3.38
C HIS A 610 -27.50 2.64 -1.94
N THR A 611 -28.47 3.53 -1.74
CA THR A 611 -29.26 3.60 -0.51
C THR A 611 -30.48 2.72 -0.70
N ILE A 612 -30.71 1.79 0.22
CA ILE A 612 -31.77 0.79 0.12
C ILE A 612 -32.66 0.79 1.36
N VAL A 613 -33.89 0.30 1.18
CA VAL A 613 -34.80 0.00 2.27
C VAL A 613 -34.95 -1.51 2.34
N LEU A 614 -34.55 -2.08 3.47
CA LEU A 614 -34.61 -3.51 3.70
C LEU A 614 -36.06 -3.98 3.87
N PRO A 615 -36.34 -5.30 3.75
CA PRO A 615 -37.68 -5.84 3.93
C PRO A 615 -38.34 -5.51 5.28
N ASP A 616 -37.54 -5.22 6.32
CA ASP A 616 -37.98 -4.80 7.65
C ASP A 616 -38.28 -3.29 7.76
N GLY A 617 -38.11 -2.53 6.68
CA GLY A 617 -38.29 -1.08 6.61
C GLY A 617 -37.08 -0.26 7.03
N ARG A 618 -35.97 -0.89 7.44
CA ARG A 618 -34.74 -0.19 7.84
C ARG A 618 -34.02 0.38 6.62
N LYS A 619 -33.61 1.64 6.70
CA LYS A 619 -32.71 2.26 5.72
C LYS A 619 -31.28 1.75 5.93
N SER A 620 -30.62 1.37 4.86
CA SER A 620 -29.22 0.97 4.85
C SER A 620 -28.56 1.31 3.50
N THR A 621 -27.35 0.83 3.27
CA THR A 621 -26.68 0.91 1.96
C THR A 621 -26.30 -0.48 1.48
N VAL A 622 -26.18 -0.65 0.15
CA VAL A 622 -25.73 -1.91 -0.45
C VAL A 622 -24.38 -2.35 0.12
N ARG A 623 -23.44 -1.41 0.24
CA ARG A 623 -22.12 -1.64 0.83
C ARG A 623 -22.18 -2.20 2.25
N LEU A 624 -23.02 -1.62 3.10
CA LEU A 624 -23.15 -2.05 4.49
C LEU A 624 -23.75 -3.46 4.62
N GLU A 625 -24.71 -3.79 3.77
CA GLU A 625 -25.41 -5.08 3.84
C GLU A 625 -24.62 -6.21 3.15
N LEU A 626 -23.88 -5.91 2.07
CA LEU A 626 -23.10 -6.92 1.34
C LEU A 626 -21.67 -7.13 1.88
N GLN A 627 -21.10 -6.15 2.57
CA GLN A 627 -19.81 -6.25 3.27
C GLN A 627 -18.68 -6.79 2.36
N GLU A 628 -18.03 -7.91 2.70
CA GLU A 628 -16.91 -8.49 1.95
C GLU A 628 -17.26 -8.89 0.50
N LEU A 629 -18.54 -8.94 0.17
CA LEU A 629 -19.05 -9.31 -1.15
C LEU A 629 -19.37 -8.10 -2.02
N HIS A 630 -19.34 -6.89 -1.43
CA HIS A 630 -19.75 -5.67 -2.12
C HIS A 630 -18.90 -5.37 -3.34
N SER A 631 -17.59 -5.19 -3.17
CA SER A 631 -16.72 -4.65 -4.22
C SER A 631 -16.79 -5.50 -5.49
N SER A 632 -16.63 -6.82 -5.38
CA SER A 632 -16.66 -7.69 -6.56
C SER A 632 -18.04 -7.74 -7.26
N LEU A 633 -19.13 -7.57 -6.50
CA LEU A 633 -20.47 -7.54 -7.08
C LEU A 633 -20.77 -6.18 -7.73
N GLU A 634 -20.27 -5.09 -7.14
CA GLU A 634 -20.38 -3.75 -7.68
C GLU A 634 -19.59 -3.57 -8.98
N GLU A 635 -18.38 -4.13 -9.08
CA GLU A 635 -17.63 -4.21 -10.34
C GLU A 635 -18.40 -5.00 -11.41
N ALA A 636 -18.92 -6.18 -11.03
CA ALA A 636 -19.73 -6.99 -11.94
C ALA A 636 -20.99 -6.25 -12.40
N LYS A 637 -21.62 -5.45 -11.53
CA LYS A 637 -22.76 -4.59 -11.86
C LYS A 637 -22.34 -3.55 -12.90
N ALA A 638 -21.31 -2.76 -12.61
CA ALA A 638 -20.87 -1.67 -13.46
C ALA A 638 -20.54 -2.15 -14.89
N ASP A 639 -19.85 -3.29 -15.01
CA ASP A 639 -19.55 -3.90 -16.30
C ASP A 639 -20.80 -4.36 -17.09
N ILE A 640 -21.66 -5.17 -16.46
CA ILE A 640 -22.78 -5.82 -17.16
C ILE A 640 -23.94 -4.84 -17.42
N VAL A 641 -24.21 -3.94 -16.47
CA VAL A 641 -25.15 -2.83 -16.64
C VAL A 641 -24.58 -1.83 -17.65
N GLY A 642 -23.26 -1.68 -17.73
CA GLY A 642 -22.59 -0.95 -18.80
C GLY A 642 -22.94 -1.49 -20.18
N LEU A 643 -22.80 -2.81 -20.40
CA LEU A 643 -23.21 -3.44 -21.67
C LEU A 643 -24.70 -3.27 -21.98
N TRP A 644 -25.55 -3.41 -20.98
CA TRP A 644 -27.00 -3.17 -21.14
C TRP A 644 -27.28 -1.72 -21.52
N SER A 645 -26.63 -0.76 -20.85
CA SER A 645 -26.78 0.68 -21.07
C SER A 645 -26.31 1.08 -22.47
N LEU A 646 -25.17 0.54 -22.93
CA LEU A 646 -24.70 0.75 -24.30
C LEU A 646 -25.74 0.29 -25.33
N LYS A 647 -26.29 -0.92 -25.16
CA LYS A 647 -27.34 -1.42 -26.05
C LYS A 647 -28.57 -0.52 -26.03
N PHE A 648 -29.01 -0.10 -24.85
CA PHE A 648 -30.15 0.81 -24.70
C PHE A 648 -29.92 2.14 -25.41
N LEU A 649 -28.75 2.77 -25.25
CA LEU A 649 -28.41 4.03 -25.89
C LEU A 649 -28.33 3.89 -27.42
N ILE A 650 -27.83 2.76 -27.93
CA ILE A 650 -27.84 2.45 -29.37
C ILE A 650 -29.28 2.33 -29.88
N ASP A 651 -30.16 1.63 -29.17
CA ASP A 651 -31.57 1.45 -29.57
C ASP A 651 -32.37 2.75 -29.57
N LYS A 652 -31.99 3.70 -28.71
CA LYS A 652 -32.53 5.06 -28.67
C LYS A 652 -31.91 6.00 -29.71
N GLY A 653 -30.89 5.56 -30.43
CA GLY A 653 -30.20 6.33 -31.47
C GLY A 653 -29.18 7.35 -30.93
N PHE A 654 -28.80 7.25 -29.65
CA PHE A 654 -27.76 8.10 -29.06
C PHE A 654 -26.35 7.64 -29.46
N LEU A 655 -26.18 6.34 -29.76
CA LEU A 655 -24.90 5.76 -30.20
C LEU A 655 -25.06 5.06 -31.55
N PRO A 656 -23.98 4.95 -32.36
CA PRO A 656 -24.03 4.29 -33.66
C PRO A 656 -24.38 2.79 -33.57
N SER A 657 -25.28 2.32 -34.44
CA SER A 657 -25.66 0.90 -34.53
C SER A 657 -24.52 -0.03 -34.96
N SER A 658 -23.43 0.52 -35.51
CA SER A 658 -22.21 -0.23 -35.82
C SER A 658 -21.54 -0.82 -34.58
N LEU A 659 -21.78 -0.26 -33.39
CA LEU A 659 -21.12 -0.68 -32.14
C LEU A 659 -21.71 -1.96 -31.53
N VAL A 660 -22.90 -2.40 -31.93
CA VAL A 660 -23.61 -3.51 -31.26
C VAL A 660 -22.78 -4.79 -31.22
N LYS A 661 -22.15 -5.16 -32.33
CA LYS A 661 -21.33 -6.39 -32.37
C LYS A 661 -20.00 -6.19 -31.67
N SER A 662 -19.37 -5.04 -31.85
CA SER A 662 -18.04 -4.78 -31.32
C SER A 662 -18.02 -4.60 -29.82
N MET A 663 -19.03 -3.98 -29.21
CA MET A 663 -19.10 -3.86 -27.75
C MET A 663 -19.08 -5.22 -27.05
N TYR A 664 -19.82 -6.21 -27.55
CA TYR A 664 -19.82 -7.55 -26.95
C TYR A 664 -18.53 -8.33 -27.21
N VAL A 665 -17.95 -8.22 -28.41
CA VAL A 665 -16.73 -8.97 -28.73
C VAL A 665 -15.48 -8.34 -28.09
N SER A 666 -15.36 -7.02 -28.07
CA SER A 666 -14.34 -6.31 -27.28
C SER A 666 -14.47 -6.60 -25.80
N PHE A 667 -15.69 -6.64 -25.25
CA PHE A 667 -15.93 -7.04 -23.86
C PHE A 667 -15.46 -8.48 -23.58
N LEU A 668 -15.75 -9.43 -24.47
CA LEU A 668 -15.26 -10.81 -24.33
C LEU A 668 -13.73 -10.89 -24.29
N ALA A 669 -13.03 -10.12 -25.11
CA ALA A 669 -11.57 -10.01 -25.01
C ALA A 669 -11.16 -9.39 -23.66
N GLY A 670 -11.91 -8.39 -23.21
CA GLY A 670 -11.76 -7.73 -21.91
C GLY A 670 -11.89 -8.72 -20.74
N CYS A 671 -12.77 -9.72 -20.86
CA CYS A 671 -12.93 -10.76 -19.84
C CYS A 671 -11.59 -11.44 -19.50
N PHE A 672 -10.85 -11.85 -20.51
CA PHE A 672 -9.57 -12.53 -20.29
C PHE A 672 -8.47 -11.58 -19.80
N ARG A 673 -8.59 -10.27 -20.08
CA ARG A 673 -7.68 -9.26 -19.54
C ARG A 673 -7.87 -9.13 -18.03
N SER A 674 -9.08 -8.82 -17.57
CA SER A 674 -9.33 -8.50 -16.17
C SER A 674 -9.21 -9.73 -15.24
N VAL A 675 -9.60 -10.93 -15.70
CA VAL A 675 -9.44 -12.17 -14.90
C VAL A 675 -7.96 -12.47 -14.55
N ARG A 676 -7.00 -11.93 -15.33
CA ARG A 676 -5.56 -12.11 -15.05
C ARG A 676 -5.05 -11.31 -13.85
N PHE A 677 -5.84 -10.39 -13.32
CA PHE A 677 -5.55 -9.74 -12.04
C PHE A 677 -5.74 -10.70 -10.85
N GLY A 678 -6.44 -11.82 -11.05
CA GLY A 678 -6.68 -12.84 -10.03
C GLY A 678 -8.09 -12.78 -9.45
N LEU A 679 -8.48 -13.83 -8.72
CA LEU A 679 -9.81 -13.91 -8.10
C LEU A 679 -9.88 -13.29 -6.70
N GLU A 680 -8.74 -12.89 -6.16
CA GLU A 680 -8.66 -12.11 -4.92
C GLU A 680 -8.91 -10.61 -5.18
N GLU A 681 -8.76 -10.16 -6.43
CA GLU A 681 -9.01 -8.80 -6.87
C GLU A 681 -10.47 -8.64 -7.32
N ALA A 682 -11.12 -7.52 -6.99
CA ALA A 682 -12.55 -7.33 -7.18
C ALA A 682 -12.98 -7.36 -8.66
N HIS A 683 -12.25 -6.70 -9.55
CA HIS A 683 -12.53 -6.70 -10.99
C HIS A 683 -12.32 -8.09 -11.58
N GLY A 684 -11.20 -8.75 -11.27
CA GLY A 684 -10.91 -10.11 -11.72
C GLY A 684 -11.97 -11.12 -11.28
N LYS A 685 -12.45 -10.99 -10.03
CA LYS A 685 -13.54 -11.81 -9.47
C LYS A 685 -14.90 -11.51 -10.13
N GLY A 686 -15.23 -10.23 -10.32
CA GLY A 686 -16.45 -9.80 -11.02
C GLY A 686 -16.46 -10.24 -12.48
N GLN A 687 -15.31 -10.18 -13.16
CA GLN A 687 -15.17 -10.61 -14.54
C GLN A 687 -15.32 -12.13 -14.72
N ALA A 688 -14.79 -12.93 -13.78
CA ALA A 688 -14.98 -14.37 -13.78
C ALA A 688 -16.47 -14.73 -13.67
N LEU A 689 -17.22 -14.02 -12.80
CA LEU A 689 -18.67 -14.17 -12.70
C LEU A 689 -19.37 -13.92 -14.03
N GLN A 690 -19.08 -12.78 -14.65
CA GLN A 690 -19.74 -12.37 -15.90
C GLN A 690 -19.42 -13.34 -17.04
N PHE A 691 -18.16 -13.73 -17.19
CA PHE A 691 -17.77 -14.72 -18.20
C PHE A 691 -18.49 -16.05 -17.99
N ASN A 692 -18.45 -16.62 -16.79
CA ASN A 692 -19.03 -17.93 -16.51
C ASN A 692 -20.55 -17.93 -16.65
N TYR A 693 -21.22 -16.85 -16.23
CA TYR A 693 -22.67 -16.71 -16.40
C TYR A 693 -23.06 -16.64 -17.88
N LEU A 694 -22.41 -15.76 -18.66
CA LEU A 694 -22.67 -15.63 -20.09
C LEU A 694 -22.33 -16.92 -20.86
N PHE A 695 -21.30 -17.65 -20.43
CA PHE A 695 -20.96 -18.97 -20.95
C PHE A 695 -22.05 -20.00 -20.65
N GLU A 696 -22.56 -20.07 -19.41
CA GLU A 696 -23.65 -20.98 -19.03
C GLU A 696 -24.93 -20.70 -19.85
N LYS A 697 -25.28 -19.42 -20.06
CA LYS A 697 -26.43 -19.03 -20.89
C LYS A 697 -26.21 -19.27 -22.40
N GLY A 698 -25.00 -19.69 -22.80
CA GLY A 698 -24.63 -19.93 -24.19
C GLY A 698 -24.46 -18.65 -25.01
N ALA A 699 -24.30 -17.50 -24.35
CA ALA A 699 -23.94 -16.23 -24.96
C ALA A 699 -22.45 -16.18 -25.34
N ILE A 700 -21.59 -16.90 -24.61
CA ILE A 700 -20.20 -17.18 -25.00
C ILE A 700 -20.11 -18.64 -25.45
N VAL A 701 -19.44 -18.87 -26.57
CA VAL A 701 -19.24 -20.20 -27.16
C VAL A 701 -17.75 -20.51 -27.22
N LEU A 702 -17.34 -21.65 -26.69
CA LEU A 702 -15.99 -22.22 -26.84
C LEU A 702 -15.96 -23.16 -28.06
N HIS A 703 -14.99 -22.94 -28.95
CA HIS A 703 -14.80 -23.70 -30.18
C HIS A 703 -13.76 -24.82 -30.01
N PRO A 704 -13.73 -25.83 -30.91
CA PRO A 704 -12.75 -26.92 -30.85
C PRO A 704 -11.27 -26.49 -30.98
N ASP A 705 -11.00 -25.32 -31.56
CA ASP A 705 -9.66 -24.72 -31.63
C ASP A 705 -9.30 -23.94 -30.34
N GLU A 706 -10.11 -24.12 -29.29
CA GLU A 706 -9.99 -23.48 -27.99
C GLU A 706 -10.10 -21.94 -28.08
N THR A 707 -10.76 -21.39 -29.12
CA THR A 707 -11.10 -19.96 -29.21
C THR A 707 -12.56 -19.71 -28.79
N PHE A 708 -12.89 -18.45 -28.54
CA PHE A 708 -14.19 -18.01 -28.03
C PHE A 708 -14.89 -17.06 -29.00
N SER A 709 -16.21 -17.09 -29.00
CA SER A 709 -17.05 -16.15 -29.75
C SER A 709 -18.31 -15.78 -28.98
N ILE A 710 -18.87 -14.62 -29.30
CA ILE A 710 -20.20 -14.22 -28.85
C ILE A 710 -21.28 -14.85 -29.74
N ASN A 711 -22.28 -15.45 -29.11
CA ASN A 711 -23.54 -15.79 -29.75
C ASN A 711 -24.49 -14.58 -29.71
N PHE A 712 -24.57 -13.86 -30.83
CA PHE A 712 -25.37 -12.64 -30.94
C PHE A 712 -26.87 -12.87 -30.72
N ASP A 713 -27.39 -14.09 -30.93
CA ASP A 713 -28.81 -14.39 -30.72
C ASP A 713 -29.16 -14.55 -29.23
N LYS A 714 -28.15 -14.71 -28.35
CA LYS A 714 -28.34 -14.99 -26.92
C LYS A 714 -27.78 -13.90 -26.00
N VAL A 715 -26.75 -13.18 -26.45
CA VAL A 715 -25.98 -12.26 -25.59
C VAL A 715 -26.83 -11.17 -24.94
N GLU A 716 -27.76 -10.56 -25.67
CA GLU A 716 -28.59 -9.47 -25.13
C GLU A 716 -29.45 -9.95 -23.95
N SER A 717 -30.12 -11.09 -24.11
CA SER A 717 -30.94 -11.68 -23.05
C SER A 717 -30.13 -12.13 -21.83
N ALA A 718 -28.91 -12.62 -22.06
CA ALA A 718 -28.02 -13.07 -20.98
C ALA A 718 -27.47 -11.88 -20.18
N VAL A 719 -27.10 -10.79 -20.86
CA VAL A 719 -26.69 -9.52 -20.25
C VAL A 719 -27.83 -8.93 -19.43
N GLU A 720 -29.04 -8.81 -20.00
CA GLU A 720 -30.21 -8.29 -19.28
C GLU A 720 -30.54 -9.15 -18.04
N SER A 721 -30.50 -10.47 -18.16
CA SER A 721 -30.75 -11.40 -17.06
C SER A 721 -29.75 -11.20 -15.91
N LEU A 722 -28.45 -11.11 -16.23
CA LEU A 722 -27.42 -10.92 -15.20
C LEU A 722 -27.51 -9.53 -14.56
N SER A 723 -27.73 -8.48 -15.36
CA SER A 723 -27.97 -7.12 -14.84
C SER A 723 -29.13 -7.10 -13.86
N ARG A 724 -30.27 -7.72 -14.21
CA ARG A 724 -31.45 -7.82 -13.33
C ARG A 724 -31.13 -8.56 -12.03
N GLU A 725 -30.40 -9.67 -12.12
CA GLU A 725 -30.04 -10.49 -10.97
C GLU A 725 -29.17 -9.72 -9.97
N ILE A 726 -28.09 -9.09 -10.45
CA ILE A 726 -27.18 -8.29 -9.60
C ILE A 726 -27.91 -7.09 -9.00
N LEU A 727 -28.63 -6.30 -9.81
CA LEU A 727 -29.38 -5.13 -9.33
C LEU A 727 -30.43 -5.53 -8.27
N THR A 728 -31.11 -6.66 -8.45
CA THR A 728 -32.12 -7.13 -7.48
C THR A 728 -31.48 -7.55 -6.16
N ILE A 729 -30.33 -8.25 -6.22
CA ILE A 729 -29.56 -8.64 -5.02
C ILE A 729 -29.13 -7.39 -4.24
N GLN A 730 -28.56 -6.40 -4.94
CA GLN A 730 -28.14 -5.14 -4.34
C GLN A 730 -29.33 -4.38 -3.74
N ALA A 731 -30.43 -4.24 -4.48
CA ALA A 731 -31.63 -3.53 -4.02
C ALA A 731 -32.24 -4.11 -2.73
N ARG A 732 -32.13 -5.42 -2.54
CA ARG A 732 -32.64 -6.12 -1.35
C ARG A 732 -31.62 -6.20 -0.21
N GLY A 733 -30.36 -5.84 -0.44
CA GLY A 733 -29.27 -6.10 0.50
C GLY A 733 -29.09 -7.59 0.78
N ASP A 734 -29.38 -8.46 -0.20
CA ASP A 734 -29.41 -9.92 0.02
C ASP A 734 -27.99 -10.52 -0.03
N LYS A 735 -27.30 -10.44 1.10
CA LYS A 735 -25.94 -10.98 1.26
C LYS A 735 -25.87 -12.49 0.98
N SER A 736 -26.93 -13.24 1.27
CA SER A 736 -26.95 -14.70 1.03
C SER A 736 -27.01 -15.01 -0.45
N ALA A 737 -27.85 -14.29 -1.20
CA ALA A 737 -27.92 -14.41 -2.66
C ALA A 737 -26.62 -13.94 -3.32
N ALA A 738 -26.05 -12.81 -2.87
CA ALA A 738 -24.73 -12.35 -3.33
C ALA A 738 -23.65 -13.42 -3.14
N ARG A 739 -23.60 -14.03 -1.95
CA ARG A 739 -22.65 -15.12 -1.65
C ARG A 739 -22.85 -16.31 -2.59
N THR A 740 -24.10 -16.70 -2.81
CA THR A 740 -24.43 -17.84 -3.68
C THR A 740 -24.00 -17.57 -5.13
N LEU A 741 -24.30 -16.37 -5.66
CA LEU A 741 -23.93 -15.97 -7.01
C LEU A 741 -22.40 -15.97 -7.18
N LEU A 742 -21.68 -15.33 -6.25
CA LEU A 742 -20.22 -15.26 -6.29
C LEU A 742 -19.58 -16.65 -6.13
N GLN A 743 -20.04 -17.49 -5.19
CA GLN A 743 -19.50 -18.84 -5.03
C GLN A 743 -19.73 -19.73 -6.25
N THR A 744 -20.84 -19.51 -6.97
CA THR A 744 -21.18 -20.30 -8.16
C THR A 744 -20.32 -19.91 -9.35
N TYR A 745 -20.17 -18.59 -9.60
CA TYR A 745 -19.60 -18.10 -10.86
C TYR A 745 -18.23 -17.43 -10.72
N CYS A 746 -17.77 -17.01 -9.55
CA CYS A 746 -16.42 -16.46 -9.36
C CYS A 746 -15.38 -17.58 -9.19
N VAL A 747 -15.32 -18.49 -10.16
CA VAL A 747 -14.44 -19.65 -10.15
C VAL A 747 -13.62 -19.71 -11.43
N MET A 748 -12.36 -20.15 -11.30
CA MET A 748 -11.50 -20.37 -12.45
C MET A 748 -11.89 -21.68 -13.15
N THR A 749 -12.90 -21.60 -14.04
CA THR A 749 -13.42 -22.73 -14.82
C THR A 749 -12.39 -23.25 -15.82
N GLY A 750 -12.60 -24.47 -16.35
CA GLY A 750 -11.75 -25.04 -17.41
C GLY A 750 -11.53 -24.08 -18.59
N PRO A 751 -12.59 -23.50 -19.19
CA PRO A 751 -12.44 -22.54 -20.29
C PRO A 751 -11.58 -21.32 -19.95
N LEU A 752 -11.72 -20.75 -18.74
CA LEU A 752 -10.88 -19.64 -18.31
C LEU A 752 -9.42 -20.09 -18.14
N LYS A 753 -9.16 -21.23 -17.49
CA LYS A 753 -7.81 -21.78 -17.32
C LYS A 753 -7.11 -22.00 -18.65
N ASP A 754 -7.83 -22.53 -19.64
CA ASP A 754 -7.30 -22.78 -20.97
C ASP A 754 -6.93 -21.49 -21.69
N ALA A 755 -7.79 -20.46 -21.61
CA ALA A 755 -7.49 -19.14 -22.14
C ALA A 755 -6.26 -18.53 -21.47
N LEU A 756 -6.18 -18.54 -20.13
CA LEU A 756 -5.05 -17.98 -19.39
C LEU A 756 -3.74 -18.70 -19.69
N ARG A 757 -3.77 -20.04 -19.80
CA ARG A 757 -2.61 -20.86 -20.18
C ARG A 757 -2.09 -20.45 -21.57
N LYS A 758 -2.97 -20.24 -22.55
CA LYS A 758 -2.56 -19.77 -23.88
C LYS A 758 -1.90 -18.40 -23.83
N LEU A 759 -2.46 -17.48 -23.05
CA LEU A 759 -1.91 -16.13 -22.89
C LEU A 759 -0.54 -16.13 -22.20
N GLU A 760 -0.33 -17.02 -21.21
CA GLU A 760 0.99 -17.22 -20.59
C GLU A 760 2.01 -17.78 -21.59
N LEU A 761 1.61 -18.76 -22.42
CA LEU A 761 2.49 -19.36 -23.43
C LEU A 761 2.99 -18.36 -24.48
N VAL A 762 2.13 -17.42 -24.91
CA VAL A 762 2.53 -16.35 -25.85
C VAL A 762 3.05 -15.10 -25.14
N GLN A 763 3.14 -15.14 -23.80
CA GLN A 763 3.65 -14.06 -22.95
C GLN A 763 2.94 -12.70 -23.19
N VAL A 764 1.60 -12.70 -23.27
CA VAL A 764 0.89 -11.42 -23.31
C VAL A 764 1.17 -10.65 -22.01
N PRO A 765 1.55 -9.36 -22.05
CA PRO A 765 1.72 -8.54 -20.85
C PRO A 765 0.43 -8.46 -20.01
N VAL A 766 0.53 -8.35 -18.69
CA VAL A 766 -0.61 -8.08 -17.79
C VAL A 766 -0.97 -6.61 -17.81
N ASP A 767 0.04 -5.73 -17.77
CA ASP A 767 -0.15 -4.29 -17.83
C ASP A 767 0.98 -3.54 -18.56
N ILE A 768 1.09 -2.23 -18.38
CA ILE A 768 2.07 -1.37 -19.06
C ILE A 768 2.99 -0.67 -18.07
N THR A 769 4.18 -0.25 -18.53
CA THR A 769 5.05 0.69 -17.83
C THR A 769 5.29 1.90 -18.73
N PRO A 770 4.78 3.09 -18.37
CA PRO A 770 4.91 4.26 -19.21
C PRO A 770 6.31 4.88 -19.13
N ASP A 771 6.78 5.35 -20.27
CA ASP A 771 7.88 6.31 -20.42
C ASP A 771 7.29 7.64 -20.89
N PHE A 772 7.71 8.74 -20.26
CA PHE A 772 7.15 10.07 -20.50
C PHE A 772 8.21 10.98 -21.14
N PRO A 773 8.43 10.93 -22.47
CA PRO A 773 9.52 11.63 -23.14
C PRO A 773 9.49 13.16 -22.92
N ILE A 774 8.30 13.77 -22.91
CA ILE A 774 8.15 15.21 -22.66
C ILE A 774 8.60 15.58 -21.24
N ALA A 775 8.18 14.80 -20.24
CA ALA A 775 8.59 15.02 -18.85
C ALA A 775 10.09 14.75 -18.65
N ASN A 776 10.61 13.68 -19.26
CA ASN A 776 12.03 13.35 -19.25
C ASN A 776 12.88 14.51 -19.83
N GLU A 777 12.47 15.10 -20.95
CA GLU A 777 13.15 16.25 -21.54
C GLU A 777 13.11 17.47 -20.60
N ILE A 778 11.94 17.78 -20.03
CA ILE A 778 11.76 18.88 -19.07
C ILE A 778 12.65 18.71 -17.83
N LEU A 779 12.75 17.50 -17.29
CA LEU A 779 13.56 17.19 -16.10
C LEU A 779 15.06 17.16 -16.40
N GLN A 780 15.47 16.90 -17.65
CA GLN A 780 16.87 16.95 -18.06
C GLN A 780 17.39 18.37 -18.32
N ARG A 781 16.51 19.31 -18.70
CA ARG A 781 16.87 20.73 -18.84
C ARG A 781 17.24 21.28 -17.46
N ARG A 782 18.56 21.43 -17.20
CA ARG A 782 19.04 22.12 -15.99
C ARG A 782 18.41 23.51 -15.94
N LEU A 783 17.98 23.90 -14.75
CA LEU A 783 17.73 25.30 -14.44
C LEU A 783 19.03 26.07 -14.73
N GLU A 784 19.03 26.91 -15.76
CA GLU A 784 19.82 28.14 -15.68
C GLU A 784 19.09 28.98 -14.63
N ASP A 785 19.50 28.82 -13.36
CA ASP A 785 19.09 29.72 -12.27
C ASP A 785 19.70 31.12 -12.47
#